data_AF-A0A497LW85-F1
#
_entry.id   AF-A0A497LW85-F1
#
_cell.length_a   1.000
_cell.length_b   1.000
_cell.length_c   1.000
_cell.angle_alpha   90.00
_cell.angle_beta   90.00
_cell.angle_gamma   90.00
#
_symmetry.space_group_name_H-M   'P 1'
#
loop_
_entity.id
_entity.type
_entity.pdbx_description
1 polymer ?
#
loop_
_entity_poly.entity_id
_entity_poly.type
_entity_poly.pdbx_seq_one_letter_code
_entity_poly.pdbx_strand_id
1 'polypeptide(L)'
;AVRDAISIWNNALKEFASLYEYDYLSKIELKIVNETSDISVRYVDNLSNACGDATLNYMLGGRIQRVEIKISRKCVDLNHSLALTVAEHEIGHALGLGHTECEDDLMYSRLRGFRKPSTLDLYALSVVYEWIKDGEFHPPKVTRVELPKSITFAYLPMQENRVTIRFWMKSEFGKSLLTEIVTTKGQLVTYRADEIKEYRNETRFVFKGWYRGDELITTKPAISINATVDADYYAYYDVEYHVDVNLGYEKISEWIRRGDELKIEVLKTKELSNNTRLIFERWSGDFEGMSRFVKITIYAPIKASAIWRRQYKVYVTSDPPAISEIIGDGWYDEGSNAVIKVLKPVTFLNDGESKAIVGEILADYELKNYEDLKFENVSEVSLKVCSPIFVTVRWRFYHHVLISSDYVKPIIADDWILDGGFAKYEVPKEYRWDNGTMVKFERWVGDKTSDLNVIKFQVKKPIRIRVRWRIFYLVKYESAYPISTNLPNSSTWIEKGSSIYLNASPTIRLLGEGIRVVFEGWKGTLSQTLPYLMVREVDRPLDLRAEWKKQYLLSIRAPDEAGIQDEVWMDSGASYEVYAPPVILLSNNARLVFTGWMGYDCADLLCNITSISKPINLEARYRFEWLAKIHTIGYDGEPVEGVNLVLKCGEDSIKLGSDSTTWIYEG
;
A
#
# COMPACT_ATOMS: atom_id res chain seq x y z
N ALA A 1 -69.55 -86.49 -9.80
CA ALA A 1 -71.00 -86.66 -9.93
C ALA A 1 -71.63 -86.94 -8.57
N VAL A 2 -71.85 -88.19 -8.13
CA VAL A 2 -72.61 -88.49 -6.88
C VAL A 2 -72.08 -87.77 -5.64
N ARG A 3 -70.75 -87.70 -5.44
CA ARG A 3 -70.16 -86.96 -4.31
C ARG A 3 -70.45 -85.45 -4.36
N ASP A 4 -70.43 -84.87 -5.56
CA ASP A 4 -70.71 -83.44 -5.75
C ASP A 4 -72.21 -83.17 -5.58
N ALA A 5 -73.07 -84.09 -6.05
CA ALA A 5 -74.52 -84.05 -5.84
C ALA A 5 -74.86 -84.02 -4.34
N ILE A 6 -74.21 -84.89 -3.57
CA ILE A 6 -74.34 -84.93 -2.10
C ILE A 6 -73.90 -83.58 -1.49
N SER A 7 -72.79 -83.01 -1.95
CA SER A 7 -72.33 -81.71 -1.45
C SER A 7 -73.31 -80.58 -1.78
N ILE A 8 -73.91 -80.61 -2.97
CA ILE A 8 -74.86 -79.60 -3.43
C ILE A 8 -76.16 -79.72 -2.61
N TRP A 9 -76.71 -80.92 -2.45
CA TRP A 9 -77.88 -81.16 -1.60
C TRP A 9 -77.64 -80.76 -0.14
N ASN A 10 -76.49 -81.11 0.45
CA ASN A 10 -76.16 -80.71 1.83
C ASN A 10 -76.04 -79.18 1.99
N ASN A 11 -75.44 -78.49 1.03
CA ASN A 11 -75.33 -77.02 1.06
C ASN A 11 -76.69 -76.36 0.86
N ALA A 12 -77.49 -76.84 -0.10
CA ALA A 12 -78.82 -76.33 -0.37
C ALA A 12 -79.76 -76.51 0.83
N LEU A 13 -79.73 -77.67 1.51
CA LEU A 13 -80.50 -77.91 2.73
C LEU A 13 -80.12 -76.94 3.85
N LYS A 14 -78.82 -76.70 4.08
CA LYS A 14 -78.34 -75.76 5.12
C LYS A 14 -78.71 -74.32 4.81
N GLU A 15 -78.51 -73.89 3.56
CA GLU A 15 -78.81 -72.53 3.13
C GLU A 15 -80.31 -72.26 3.15
N PHE A 16 -81.15 -73.19 2.65
CA PHE A 16 -82.60 -73.05 2.72
C PHE A 16 -83.12 -73.05 4.16
N ALA A 17 -82.62 -73.96 5.01
CA ALA A 17 -82.98 -73.97 6.42
C ALA A 17 -82.67 -72.63 7.10
N SER A 18 -81.49 -72.07 6.83
CA SER A 18 -81.07 -70.77 7.38
C SER A 18 -81.84 -69.58 6.81
N LEU A 19 -82.23 -69.61 5.53
CA LEU A 19 -82.91 -68.48 4.87
C LEU A 19 -84.41 -68.42 5.18
N TYR A 20 -85.05 -69.57 5.38
CA TYR A 20 -86.51 -69.68 5.47
C TYR A 20 -87.02 -70.28 6.79
N GLU A 21 -86.16 -70.37 7.80
CA GLU A 21 -86.49 -70.83 9.17
C GLU A 21 -86.99 -72.29 9.25
N TYR A 22 -86.48 -73.17 8.38
CA TYR A 22 -86.76 -74.61 8.39
C TYR A 22 -85.61 -75.40 9.05
N ASP A 23 -85.22 -75.00 10.27
CA ASP A 23 -83.99 -75.48 10.94
C ASP A 23 -83.89 -77.01 11.06
N TYR A 24 -85.02 -77.71 11.17
CA TYR A 24 -85.02 -79.18 11.25
C TYR A 24 -84.47 -79.85 9.99
N LEU A 25 -84.52 -79.19 8.82
CA LEU A 25 -83.90 -79.68 7.59
C LEU A 25 -82.37 -79.67 7.67
N SER A 26 -81.76 -78.81 8.48
CA SER A 26 -80.31 -78.80 8.69
C SER A 26 -79.79 -80.06 9.40
N LYS A 27 -80.69 -80.85 10.02
CA LYS A 27 -80.39 -82.16 10.62
C LYS A 27 -80.29 -83.28 9.58
N ILE A 28 -80.75 -83.04 8.35
CA ILE A 28 -80.61 -83.98 7.24
C ILE A 28 -79.21 -83.80 6.65
N GLU A 29 -78.42 -84.87 6.68
CA GLU A 29 -77.08 -84.87 6.13
C GLU A 29 -76.84 -86.16 5.33
N LEU A 30 -76.60 -86.00 4.02
CA LEU A 30 -76.22 -87.11 3.15
C LEU A 30 -74.73 -87.41 3.33
N LYS A 31 -74.40 -88.64 3.71
CA LYS A 31 -73.02 -89.12 3.91
C LYS A 31 -72.76 -90.40 3.12
N ILE A 32 -71.53 -90.51 2.60
CA ILE A 32 -71.04 -91.76 1.98
C ILE A 32 -70.49 -92.65 3.09
N VAL A 33 -71.00 -93.88 3.21
CA VAL A 33 -70.59 -94.87 4.21
C VAL A 33 -70.12 -96.16 3.53
N ASN A 34 -69.23 -96.93 4.20
CA ASN A 34 -68.70 -98.20 3.69
C ASN A 34 -69.46 -99.44 4.21
N GLU A 35 -70.52 -99.23 4.99
CA GLU A 35 -71.33 -100.27 5.63
C GLU A 35 -72.74 -100.35 5.01
N THR A 36 -73.68 -101.04 5.66
CA THR A 36 -75.10 -101.02 5.29
C THR A 36 -75.63 -99.58 5.19
N SER A 37 -76.14 -99.21 4.02
CA SER A 37 -76.64 -97.87 3.70
C SER A 37 -78.14 -97.88 3.42
N ASP A 38 -78.80 -96.76 3.78
CA ASP A 38 -80.22 -96.52 3.49
C ASP A 38 -80.47 -96.30 1.98
N ILE A 39 -79.50 -95.67 1.31
CA ILE A 39 -79.50 -95.42 -0.13
C ILE A 39 -78.26 -96.08 -0.74
N SER A 40 -78.48 -97.01 -1.67
CA SER A 40 -77.42 -97.66 -2.44
C SER A 40 -77.41 -97.11 -3.87
N VAL A 41 -76.24 -96.69 -4.35
CA VAL A 41 -76.09 -96.13 -5.70
C VAL A 41 -75.17 -97.02 -6.52
N ARG A 42 -75.62 -97.49 -7.69
CA ARG A 42 -74.80 -98.26 -8.61
C ARG A 42 -74.93 -97.78 -10.05
N TYR A 43 -73.84 -97.92 -10.80
CA TYR A 43 -73.87 -97.73 -12.24
C TYR A 43 -74.24 -99.04 -12.93
N VAL A 44 -75.21 -98.98 -13.84
CA VAL A 44 -75.66 -100.10 -14.67
C VAL A 44 -75.43 -99.77 -16.14
N ASP A 45 -75.31 -100.79 -16.99
CA ASP A 45 -74.92 -100.55 -18.39
C ASP A 45 -76.01 -99.81 -19.18
N ASN A 46 -77.29 -100.12 -18.95
CA ASN A 46 -78.40 -99.46 -19.62
C ASN A 46 -79.71 -99.54 -18.79
N LEU A 47 -80.58 -98.52 -18.92
CA LEU A 47 -81.91 -98.41 -18.27
C LEU A 47 -83.04 -98.16 -19.28
N SER A 48 -82.89 -98.67 -20.51
CA SER A 48 -83.83 -98.50 -21.64
C SER A 48 -84.23 -97.03 -21.88
N ASN A 49 -85.33 -96.57 -21.29
CA ASN A 49 -85.92 -95.25 -21.53
C ASN A 49 -85.59 -94.19 -20.45
N ALA A 50 -84.69 -94.49 -19.50
CA ALA A 50 -84.28 -93.55 -18.45
C ALA A 50 -82.75 -93.45 -18.30
N CYS A 51 -82.29 -92.35 -17.72
CA CYS A 51 -80.88 -92.10 -17.43
C CYS A 51 -80.51 -92.42 -15.97
N GLY A 52 -81.49 -92.32 -15.07
CA GLY A 52 -81.44 -92.80 -13.70
C GLY A 52 -82.76 -93.50 -13.35
N ASP A 53 -82.74 -94.31 -12.30
CA ASP A 53 -83.91 -94.98 -11.73
C ASP A 53 -83.69 -95.15 -10.22
N ALA A 54 -84.57 -94.56 -9.41
CA ALA A 54 -84.62 -94.72 -7.97
C ALA A 54 -85.78 -95.65 -7.57
N THR A 55 -85.46 -96.87 -7.14
CA THR A 55 -86.44 -97.84 -6.64
C THR A 55 -86.54 -97.75 -5.11
N LEU A 56 -87.70 -97.33 -4.60
CA LEU A 56 -87.96 -97.17 -3.16
C LEU A 56 -88.69 -98.39 -2.57
N ASN A 57 -88.20 -98.89 -1.43
CA ASN A 57 -88.88 -99.91 -0.61
C ASN A 57 -89.48 -99.27 0.65
N TYR A 58 -90.75 -99.54 0.91
CA TYR A 58 -91.49 -98.99 2.06
C TYR A 58 -91.83 -100.07 3.10
N MET A 59 -91.85 -99.69 4.38
CA MET A 59 -92.48 -100.49 5.44
C MET A 59 -94.01 -100.31 5.46
N LEU A 60 -94.74 -101.23 6.08
CA LEU A 60 -96.16 -101.04 6.42
C LEU A 60 -96.29 -99.73 7.24
N GLY A 61 -96.85 -98.68 6.66
CA GLY A 61 -96.92 -97.33 7.25
C GLY A 61 -96.27 -96.21 6.42
N GLY A 62 -95.66 -96.52 5.27
CA GLY A 62 -95.18 -95.51 4.31
C GLY A 62 -93.79 -94.96 4.59
N ARG A 63 -93.04 -95.53 5.54
CA ARG A 63 -91.64 -95.16 5.81
C ARG A 63 -90.71 -95.76 4.76
N ILE A 64 -89.88 -94.92 4.14
CA ILE A 64 -88.81 -95.38 3.24
C ILE A 64 -87.81 -96.18 4.07
N GLN A 65 -87.61 -97.45 3.71
CA GLN A 65 -86.70 -98.36 4.39
C GLN A 65 -85.36 -98.46 3.67
N ARG A 66 -85.40 -98.55 2.33
CA ARG A 66 -84.19 -98.67 1.51
C ARG A 66 -84.46 -98.14 0.11
N VAL A 67 -83.47 -97.49 -0.48
CA VAL A 67 -83.53 -97.01 -1.86
C VAL A 67 -82.37 -97.59 -2.66
N GLU A 68 -82.67 -98.05 -3.87
CA GLU A 68 -81.66 -98.42 -4.87
C GLU A 68 -81.71 -97.42 -6.02
N ILE A 69 -80.65 -96.64 -6.18
CA ILE A 69 -80.44 -95.75 -7.32
C ILE A 69 -79.56 -96.45 -8.35
N LYS A 70 -80.04 -96.55 -9.58
CA LYS A 70 -79.27 -97.00 -10.75
C LYS A 70 -79.02 -95.82 -11.67
N ILE A 71 -77.77 -95.65 -12.12
CA ILE A 71 -77.40 -94.64 -13.12
C ILE A 71 -76.91 -95.35 -14.38
N SER A 72 -77.53 -95.04 -15.53
CA SER A 72 -77.22 -95.65 -16.82
C SER A 72 -75.90 -95.13 -17.39
N ARG A 73 -74.88 -95.99 -17.49
CA ARG A 73 -73.60 -95.67 -18.13
C ARG A 73 -73.78 -95.26 -19.58
N LYS A 74 -74.67 -95.95 -20.31
CA LYS A 74 -74.99 -95.63 -21.71
C LYS A 74 -75.60 -94.23 -21.87
N CYS A 75 -76.39 -93.74 -20.91
CA CYS A 75 -76.95 -92.39 -21.02
C CYS A 75 -75.92 -91.30 -20.65
N VAL A 76 -75.24 -91.44 -19.52
CA VAL A 76 -74.38 -90.35 -19.01
C VAL A 76 -73.02 -90.26 -19.72
N ASP A 77 -72.57 -91.34 -20.37
CA ASP A 77 -71.40 -91.42 -21.27
C ASP A 77 -70.19 -90.55 -20.87
N LEU A 78 -69.66 -90.78 -19.66
CA LEU A 78 -68.52 -90.05 -19.06
C LEU A 78 -68.72 -88.52 -18.86
N ASN A 79 -69.87 -87.95 -19.22
CA ASN A 79 -70.17 -86.55 -19.00
C ASN A 79 -70.46 -86.31 -17.51
N HIS A 80 -69.49 -85.75 -16.80
CA HIS A 80 -69.61 -85.48 -15.36
C HIS A 80 -70.78 -84.55 -15.03
N SER A 81 -71.06 -83.55 -15.87
CA SER A 81 -72.18 -82.62 -15.64
C SER A 81 -73.53 -83.32 -15.78
N LEU A 82 -73.68 -84.16 -16.81
CA LEU A 82 -74.91 -84.95 -16.99
C LEU A 82 -75.06 -86.02 -15.91
N ALA A 83 -73.99 -86.74 -15.57
CA ALA A 83 -73.99 -87.71 -14.47
C ALA A 83 -74.27 -87.06 -13.12
N LEU A 84 -73.82 -85.82 -12.91
CA LEU A 84 -74.13 -85.03 -11.72
C LEU A 84 -75.62 -84.66 -11.68
N THR A 85 -76.17 -84.10 -12.76
CA THR A 85 -77.61 -83.77 -12.83
C THR A 85 -78.50 -84.98 -12.61
N VAL A 86 -78.19 -86.11 -13.25
CA VAL A 86 -78.92 -87.36 -13.04
C VAL A 86 -78.80 -87.78 -11.57
N ALA A 87 -77.60 -87.76 -10.99
CA ALA A 87 -77.43 -88.10 -9.57
C ALA A 87 -78.19 -87.16 -8.63
N GLU A 88 -78.22 -85.85 -8.89
CA GLU A 88 -78.98 -84.88 -8.10
C GLU A 88 -80.48 -85.15 -8.14
N HIS A 89 -81.01 -85.46 -9.34
CA HIS A 89 -82.41 -85.80 -9.56
C HIS A 89 -82.80 -87.11 -8.84
N GLU A 90 -82.02 -88.17 -9.02
CA GLU A 90 -82.31 -89.46 -8.36
C GLU A 90 -82.16 -89.39 -6.83
N ILE A 91 -81.27 -88.52 -6.31
CA ILE A 91 -81.18 -88.25 -4.87
C ILE A 91 -82.46 -87.57 -4.39
N GLY A 92 -83.05 -86.65 -5.17
CA GLY A 92 -84.35 -86.06 -4.86
C GLY A 92 -85.43 -87.14 -4.69
N HIS A 93 -85.50 -88.11 -5.61
CA HIS A 93 -86.40 -89.26 -5.46
C HIS A 93 -86.08 -90.10 -4.23
N ALA A 94 -84.80 -90.36 -3.94
CA ALA A 94 -84.40 -91.11 -2.75
C ALA A 94 -84.75 -90.41 -1.43
N LEU A 95 -84.85 -89.08 -1.45
CA LEU A 95 -85.35 -88.26 -0.35
C LEU A 95 -86.89 -88.19 -0.29
N GLY A 96 -87.60 -88.88 -1.20
CA GLY A 96 -89.06 -88.97 -1.23
C GLY A 96 -89.76 -87.91 -2.08
N LEU A 97 -89.03 -87.18 -2.94
CA LEU A 97 -89.63 -86.24 -3.87
C LEU A 97 -90.23 -86.94 -5.10
N GLY A 98 -91.39 -86.45 -5.54
CA GLY A 98 -91.98 -86.78 -6.82
C GLY A 98 -91.55 -85.81 -7.93
N HIS A 99 -92.10 -85.97 -9.13
CA HIS A 99 -91.86 -85.03 -10.21
C HIS A 99 -92.70 -83.75 -10.08
N THR A 100 -92.14 -82.63 -10.54
CA THR A 100 -92.86 -81.35 -10.67
C THR A 100 -93.29 -81.05 -12.11
N GLU A 101 -94.26 -80.16 -12.27
CA GLU A 101 -94.70 -79.59 -13.55
C GLU A 101 -93.82 -78.40 -13.99
N CYS A 102 -92.99 -77.85 -13.09
CA CYS A 102 -92.09 -76.73 -13.39
C CYS A 102 -90.97 -77.18 -14.32
N GLU A 103 -91.00 -76.74 -15.57
CA GLU A 103 -90.00 -77.13 -16.58
C GLU A 103 -88.58 -76.67 -16.26
N ASP A 104 -88.39 -75.78 -15.28
CA ASP A 104 -87.11 -75.20 -14.84
C ASP A 104 -86.55 -75.82 -13.56
N ASP A 105 -87.29 -76.72 -12.94
CA ASP A 105 -86.90 -77.34 -11.68
C ASP A 105 -86.02 -78.60 -11.86
N LEU A 106 -85.30 -79.01 -10.80
CA LEU A 106 -84.48 -80.22 -10.81
C LEU A 106 -85.35 -81.47 -10.94
N MET A 107 -86.49 -81.53 -10.24
CA MET A 107 -87.40 -82.69 -10.23
C MET A 107 -88.36 -82.70 -11.41
N TYR A 108 -88.10 -81.96 -12.48
CA TYR A 108 -88.87 -82.05 -13.72
C TYR A 108 -88.59 -83.39 -14.43
N SER A 109 -89.64 -84.07 -14.87
CA SER A 109 -89.57 -85.44 -15.43
C SER A 109 -88.72 -85.62 -16.70
N ARG A 110 -88.21 -84.54 -17.30
CA ARG A 110 -87.35 -84.58 -18.49
C ARG A 110 -86.06 -83.80 -18.24
N LEU A 111 -84.92 -84.39 -18.61
CA LEU A 111 -83.61 -83.75 -18.48
C LEU A 111 -83.49 -82.50 -19.38
N ARG A 112 -83.23 -81.33 -18.78
CA ARG A 112 -83.03 -80.05 -19.48
C ARG A 112 -81.69 -79.36 -19.17
N GLY A 113 -80.67 -80.13 -18.77
CA GLY A 113 -79.33 -79.64 -18.46
C GLY A 113 -79.06 -79.51 -16.97
N PHE A 114 -77.91 -78.93 -16.60
CA PHE A 114 -77.46 -78.86 -15.21
C PHE A 114 -78.36 -77.96 -14.36
N ARG A 115 -78.99 -78.53 -13.34
CA ARG A 115 -79.86 -77.84 -12.38
C ARG A 115 -79.53 -78.31 -10.98
N LYS A 116 -79.49 -77.36 -10.04
CA LYS A 116 -79.31 -77.62 -8.61
C LYS A 116 -80.69 -77.67 -7.93
N PRO A 117 -80.79 -78.18 -6.69
CA PRO A 117 -82.03 -78.11 -5.92
C PRO A 117 -82.57 -76.68 -5.87
N SER A 118 -83.85 -76.53 -6.18
CA SER A 118 -84.54 -75.26 -6.11
C SER A 118 -85.13 -75.04 -4.70
N THR A 119 -85.60 -73.82 -4.44
CA THR A 119 -86.43 -73.54 -3.28
C THR A 119 -87.74 -74.36 -3.27
N LEU A 120 -88.25 -74.81 -4.42
CA LEU A 120 -89.39 -75.74 -4.51
C LEU A 120 -89.04 -77.14 -4.01
N ASP A 121 -87.90 -77.68 -4.42
CA ASP A 121 -87.42 -78.99 -3.97
C ASP A 121 -87.23 -79.04 -2.45
N LEU A 122 -86.57 -78.00 -1.92
CA LEU A 122 -86.23 -77.92 -0.51
C LEU A 122 -87.47 -77.63 0.36
N TYR A 123 -88.41 -76.84 -0.15
CA TYR A 123 -89.72 -76.68 0.50
C TYR A 123 -90.50 -78.00 0.51
N ALA A 124 -90.49 -78.77 -0.58
CA ALA A 124 -91.15 -80.08 -0.60
C ALA A 124 -90.53 -81.03 0.45
N LEU A 125 -89.20 -81.03 0.60
CA LEU A 125 -88.54 -81.79 1.67
C LEU A 125 -88.92 -81.30 3.06
N SER A 126 -89.14 -80.00 3.25
CA SER A 126 -89.64 -79.45 4.52
C SER A 126 -90.97 -80.10 4.93
N VAL A 127 -91.84 -80.43 3.97
CA VAL A 127 -93.12 -81.11 4.20
C VAL A 127 -92.92 -82.61 4.43
N VAL A 128 -92.09 -83.28 3.61
CA VAL A 128 -91.81 -84.73 3.73
C VAL A 128 -91.18 -85.08 5.08
N TYR A 129 -90.26 -84.23 5.56
CA TYR A 129 -89.49 -84.47 6.78
C TYR A 129 -89.96 -83.66 8.00
N GLU A 130 -91.21 -83.15 7.98
CA GLU A 130 -91.77 -82.40 9.10
C GLU A 130 -91.71 -83.18 10.44
N TRP A 131 -91.84 -84.51 10.38
CA TRP A 131 -91.79 -85.41 11.53
C TRP A 131 -90.48 -85.32 12.34
N ILE A 132 -89.40 -84.78 11.77
CA ILE A 132 -88.13 -84.53 12.47
C ILE A 132 -88.28 -83.52 13.62
N LYS A 133 -89.29 -82.63 13.56
CA LYS A 133 -89.58 -81.66 14.63
C LYS A 133 -89.92 -82.36 15.95
N ASP A 134 -90.75 -83.39 15.87
CA ASP A 134 -91.30 -84.10 17.04
C ASP A 134 -90.59 -85.43 17.31
N GLY A 135 -89.77 -85.90 16.35
CA GLY A 135 -88.87 -87.06 16.51
C GLY A 135 -89.51 -88.44 16.24
N GLU A 136 -90.83 -88.49 16.02
CA GLU A 136 -91.58 -89.72 15.70
C GLU A 136 -92.04 -89.72 14.24
N PHE A 137 -91.79 -90.81 13.51
CA PHE A 137 -92.17 -90.89 12.10
C PHE A 137 -93.68 -90.89 11.90
N HIS A 138 -94.17 -89.94 11.10
CA HIS A 138 -95.51 -89.95 10.52
C HIS A 138 -95.42 -89.65 9.02
N PRO A 139 -96.20 -90.32 8.16
CA PRO A 139 -96.20 -90.02 6.72
C PRO A 139 -96.65 -88.56 6.48
N PRO A 140 -96.22 -87.93 5.38
CA PRO A 140 -96.60 -86.55 5.07
C PRO A 140 -98.12 -86.43 4.93
N LYS A 141 -98.69 -85.36 5.48
CA LYS A 141 -100.15 -85.11 5.46
C LYS A 141 -100.71 -84.88 4.05
N VAL A 142 -99.85 -84.51 3.12
CA VAL A 142 -100.18 -84.20 1.71
C VAL A 142 -99.21 -84.91 0.77
N THR A 143 -99.71 -85.27 -0.41
CA THR A 143 -98.91 -85.90 -1.49
C THR A 143 -98.62 -84.96 -2.66
N ARG A 144 -99.10 -83.71 -2.59
CA ARG A 144 -98.81 -82.61 -3.53
C ARG A 144 -98.46 -81.36 -2.74
N VAL A 145 -97.46 -80.63 -3.19
CA VAL A 145 -96.99 -79.36 -2.60
C VAL A 145 -96.84 -78.28 -3.67
N GLU A 146 -97.05 -77.03 -3.29
CA GLU A 146 -96.78 -75.85 -4.11
C GLU A 146 -95.93 -74.87 -3.29
N LEU A 147 -95.03 -74.14 -3.94
CA LEU A 147 -94.17 -73.17 -3.25
C LEU A 147 -95.01 -72.03 -2.65
N PRO A 148 -94.89 -71.71 -1.35
CA PRO A 148 -95.64 -70.61 -0.75
C PRO A 148 -95.29 -69.28 -1.41
N LYS A 149 -96.25 -68.35 -1.46
CA LYS A 149 -96.03 -67.00 -2.01
C LYS A 149 -94.88 -66.23 -1.32
N SER A 150 -94.51 -66.62 -0.10
CA SER A 150 -93.40 -66.02 0.65
C SER A 150 -92.01 -66.50 0.19
N ILE A 151 -91.92 -67.59 -0.58
CA ILE A 151 -90.67 -68.14 -1.07
C ILE A 151 -90.62 -67.97 -2.59
N THR A 152 -89.63 -67.22 -3.07
CA THR A 152 -89.42 -67.08 -4.52
C THR A 152 -88.71 -68.31 -5.07
N PHE A 153 -89.09 -68.75 -6.27
CA PHE A 153 -88.37 -69.80 -6.98
C PHE A 153 -86.93 -69.35 -7.28
N ALA A 154 -85.95 -70.05 -6.70
CA ALA A 154 -84.52 -69.78 -6.87
C ALA A 154 -83.71 -71.08 -6.75
N TYR A 155 -82.52 -71.11 -7.31
CA TYR A 155 -81.58 -72.24 -7.16
C TYR A 155 -80.58 -71.95 -6.04
N LEU A 156 -80.25 -72.95 -5.22
CA LEU A 156 -79.28 -72.81 -4.13
C LEU A 156 -78.05 -73.70 -4.37
N PRO A 157 -76.81 -73.24 -4.05
CA PRO A 157 -76.39 -71.94 -3.48
C PRO A 157 -76.20 -70.78 -4.50
N MET A 158 -76.34 -69.50 -4.07
CA MET A 158 -76.13 -68.26 -4.86
C MET A 158 -74.64 -67.76 -4.89
N GLN A 159 -74.12 -67.09 -5.94
CA GLN A 159 -72.65 -66.78 -6.12
C GLN A 159 -72.30 -65.26 -6.32
N GLU A 160 -71.19 -64.73 -5.75
CA GLU A 160 -70.73 -63.30 -5.79
C GLU A 160 -69.51 -62.98 -6.73
N ASN A 161 -69.37 -61.73 -7.26
CA ASN A 161 -68.30 -61.26 -8.18
C ASN A 161 -67.46 -60.05 -7.63
N ARG A 162 -66.10 -60.13 -7.61
CA ARG A 162 -65.14 -59.09 -7.10
C ARG A 162 -64.15 -58.58 -8.18
N VAL A 163 -63.54 -57.39 -8.02
CA VAL A 163 -62.53 -56.75 -8.92
C VAL A 163 -61.35 -56.11 -8.16
N THR A 164 -60.19 -55.94 -8.81
CA THR A 164 -58.91 -55.47 -8.21
C THR A 164 -58.35 -54.21 -8.88
N ILE A 165 -58.06 -53.16 -8.10
CA ILE A 165 -57.44 -51.92 -8.55
C ILE A 165 -56.06 -51.76 -7.92
N ARG A 166 -55.03 -51.51 -8.73
CA ARG A 166 -53.65 -51.28 -8.26
C ARG A 166 -53.19 -49.86 -8.56
N PHE A 167 -52.62 -49.20 -7.57
CA PHE A 167 -51.96 -47.91 -7.74
C PHE A 167 -50.46 -48.11 -7.65
N TRP A 168 -49.74 -47.63 -8.66
CA TRP A 168 -48.30 -47.71 -8.81
C TRP A 168 -47.69 -46.32 -8.74
N MET A 169 -46.54 -46.19 -8.12
CA MET A 169 -45.64 -45.05 -8.30
C MET A 169 -44.74 -45.35 -9.48
N LYS A 170 -44.49 -44.34 -10.32
CA LYS A 170 -43.55 -44.42 -11.43
C LYS A 170 -42.69 -43.15 -11.46
N SER A 171 -41.38 -43.34 -11.45
CA SER A 171 -40.40 -42.28 -11.68
C SER A 171 -39.32 -42.80 -12.61
N GLU A 172 -38.31 -41.98 -12.87
CA GLU A 172 -37.16 -42.38 -13.68
C GLU A 172 -36.34 -43.51 -13.05
N PHE A 173 -36.50 -43.76 -11.74
CA PHE A 173 -35.86 -44.88 -11.03
C PHE A 173 -36.64 -46.19 -11.14
N GLY A 174 -37.82 -46.18 -11.77
CA GLY A 174 -38.64 -47.36 -11.99
C GLY A 174 -40.04 -47.24 -11.40
N LYS A 175 -40.69 -48.39 -11.25
CA LYS A 175 -42.06 -48.49 -10.74
C LYS A 175 -42.13 -49.30 -9.44
N SER A 176 -42.98 -48.88 -8.51
CA SER A 176 -43.25 -49.60 -7.27
C SER A 176 -44.74 -49.57 -6.93
N LEU A 177 -45.28 -50.68 -6.44
CA LEU A 177 -46.68 -50.73 -6.03
C LEU A 177 -46.89 -49.83 -4.80
N LEU A 178 -47.85 -48.91 -4.87
CA LEU A 178 -48.26 -48.09 -3.74
C LEU A 178 -49.32 -48.82 -2.91
N THR A 179 -50.35 -49.35 -3.57
CA THR A 179 -51.40 -50.14 -2.92
C THR A 179 -52.19 -50.98 -3.92
N GLU A 180 -52.84 -52.03 -3.43
CA GLU A 180 -53.79 -52.89 -4.14
C GLU A 180 -55.10 -52.95 -3.35
N ILE A 181 -56.23 -52.72 -4.04
CA ILE A 181 -57.55 -52.64 -3.45
C ILE A 181 -58.50 -53.60 -4.18
N VAL A 182 -59.01 -54.61 -3.46
CA VAL A 182 -60.01 -55.56 -3.96
C VAL A 182 -61.40 -55.14 -3.49
N THR A 183 -62.30 -54.84 -4.41
CA THR A 183 -63.62 -54.26 -4.12
C THR A 183 -64.73 -54.90 -4.97
N THR A 184 -66.00 -54.58 -4.68
CA THR A 184 -67.13 -55.06 -5.48
C THR A 184 -67.23 -54.26 -6.77
N LYS A 185 -67.67 -54.94 -7.83
CA LYS A 185 -67.80 -54.31 -9.15
C LYS A 185 -68.76 -53.12 -9.09
N GLY A 186 -68.29 -51.93 -9.47
CA GLY A 186 -69.03 -50.67 -9.50
C GLY A 186 -68.76 -49.71 -8.33
N GLN A 187 -68.01 -50.13 -7.31
CA GLN A 187 -67.71 -49.28 -6.16
C GLN A 187 -66.67 -48.18 -6.50
N LEU A 188 -66.85 -46.99 -5.92
CA LEU A 188 -65.89 -45.88 -6.05
C LEU A 188 -64.67 -46.13 -5.17
N VAL A 189 -63.48 -46.12 -5.77
CA VAL A 189 -62.18 -46.24 -5.10
C VAL A 189 -61.48 -44.89 -5.15
N THR A 190 -61.02 -44.40 -4.00
CA THR A 190 -60.24 -43.17 -3.91
C THR A 190 -58.88 -43.45 -3.30
N TYR A 191 -57.84 -42.87 -3.87
CA TYR A 191 -56.48 -42.94 -3.34
C TYR A 191 -55.80 -41.56 -3.45
N ARG A 192 -54.90 -41.26 -2.51
CA ARG A 192 -54.13 -40.01 -2.50
C ARG A 192 -52.65 -40.36 -2.48
N ALA A 193 -51.94 -39.93 -3.52
CA ALA A 193 -50.48 -39.95 -3.56
C ALA A 193 -49.92 -38.79 -2.73
N ASP A 194 -48.72 -38.97 -2.18
CA ASP A 194 -47.96 -37.90 -1.54
C ASP A 194 -47.51 -36.89 -2.60
N GLU A 195 -47.71 -35.60 -2.34
CA GLU A 195 -47.26 -34.53 -3.26
C GLU A 195 -45.74 -34.47 -3.37
N ILE A 196 -45.06 -34.59 -2.23
CA ILE A 196 -43.62 -34.68 -2.13
C ILE A 196 -43.31 -35.94 -1.33
N LYS A 197 -42.49 -36.80 -1.90
CA LYS A 197 -41.97 -37.98 -1.21
C LYS A 197 -40.46 -37.86 -1.09
N GLU A 198 -40.01 -37.63 0.14
CA GLU A 198 -38.60 -37.70 0.46
C GLU A 198 -38.11 -39.12 0.19
N TYR A 199 -37.05 -39.24 -0.60
CA TYR A 199 -36.44 -40.52 -0.88
C TYR A 199 -35.27 -40.74 0.09
N ARG A 200 -34.02 -40.49 -0.35
CA ARG A 200 -32.78 -40.52 0.45
C ARG A 200 -31.70 -39.71 -0.29
N ASN A 201 -30.61 -39.36 0.40
CA ASN A 201 -29.45 -38.68 -0.18
C ASN A 201 -29.84 -37.39 -0.92
N GLU A 202 -30.53 -36.49 -0.21
CA GLU A 202 -30.97 -35.19 -0.75
C GLU A 202 -31.69 -35.29 -2.11
N THR A 203 -32.54 -36.31 -2.25
CA THR A 203 -33.37 -36.59 -3.44
C THR A 203 -34.83 -36.66 -3.00
N ARG A 204 -35.71 -35.96 -3.73
CA ARG A 204 -37.15 -36.00 -3.50
C ARG A 204 -37.90 -36.28 -4.79
N PHE A 205 -39.08 -36.87 -4.65
CA PHE A 205 -40.00 -37.09 -5.75
C PHE A 205 -41.16 -36.12 -5.65
N VAL A 206 -41.43 -35.39 -6.73
CA VAL A 206 -42.52 -34.43 -6.82
C VAL A 206 -43.62 -34.98 -7.72
N PHE A 207 -44.83 -35.09 -7.18
CA PHE A 207 -45.96 -35.67 -7.88
C PHE A 207 -46.32 -34.82 -9.10
N LYS A 208 -46.41 -35.46 -10.27
CA LYS A 208 -46.73 -34.84 -11.54
C LYS A 208 -48.18 -35.07 -11.96
N GLY A 209 -48.70 -36.27 -11.72
CA GLY A 209 -50.05 -36.64 -12.13
C GLY A 209 -50.30 -38.14 -12.11
N TRP A 210 -51.57 -38.50 -12.15
CA TRP A 210 -52.07 -39.87 -12.28
C TRP A 210 -52.34 -40.21 -13.73
N TYR A 211 -51.90 -41.39 -14.15
CA TYR A 211 -52.02 -41.87 -15.51
C TYR A 211 -52.59 -43.29 -15.56
N ARG A 212 -53.27 -43.63 -16.65
CA ARG A 212 -53.66 -45.00 -16.98
C ARG A 212 -53.09 -45.33 -18.36
N GLY A 213 -52.13 -46.25 -18.42
CA GLY A 213 -51.28 -46.35 -19.61
C GLY A 213 -50.54 -45.03 -19.82
N ASP A 214 -50.74 -44.40 -20.97
CA ASP A 214 -50.16 -43.10 -21.33
C ASP A 214 -51.17 -41.93 -21.19
N GLU A 215 -52.41 -42.21 -20.82
CA GLU A 215 -53.45 -41.19 -20.65
C GLU A 215 -53.37 -40.53 -19.27
N LEU A 216 -53.29 -39.19 -19.24
CA LEU A 216 -53.36 -38.40 -18.01
C LEU A 216 -54.80 -38.35 -17.49
N ILE A 217 -55.00 -38.85 -16.28
CA ILE A 217 -56.30 -38.85 -15.60
C ILE A 217 -56.51 -37.57 -14.80
N THR A 218 -55.51 -37.19 -13.98
CA THR A 218 -55.58 -35.99 -13.15
C THR A 218 -54.19 -35.54 -12.71
N THR A 219 -53.98 -34.23 -12.61
CA THR A 219 -52.76 -33.65 -12.00
C THR A 219 -52.90 -33.43 -10.51
N LYS A 220 -54.07 -33.73 -9.92
CA LYS A 220 -54.28 -33.66 -8.47
C LYS A 220 -53.75 -34.92 -7.80
N PRO A 221 -53.15 -34.83 -6.60
CA PRO A 221 -52.62 -36.01 -5.88
C PRO A 221 -53.68 -37.02 -5.47
N ALA A 222 -54.92 -36.55 -5.28
CA ALA A 222 -56.08 -37.42 -5.06
C ALA A 222 -56.71 -37.84 -6.40
N ILE A 223 -56.95 -39.15 -6.54
CA ILE A 223 -57.64 -39.78 -7.66
C ILE A 223 -58.87 -40.55 -7.14
N SER A 224 -59.98 -40.47 -7.87
CA SER A 224 -61.21 -41.22 -7.60
C SER A 224 -61.66 -41.92 -8.88
N ILE A 225 -61.85 -43.25 -8.84
CA ILE A 225 -62.17 -44.10 -9.99
C ILE A 225 -63.27 -45.11 -9.65
N ASN A 226 -64.11 -45.46 -10.63
CA ASN A 226 -65.12 -46.51 -10.47
C ASN A 226 -64.52 -47.88 -10.81
N ALA A 227 -64.54 -48.82 -9.87
CA ALA A 227 -63.95 -50.15 -10.01
C ALA A 227 -64.86 -51.08 -10.84
N THR A 228 -64.81 -50.94 -12.16
CA THR A 228 -65.65 -51.71 -13.10
C THR A 228 -64.96 -52.95 -13.66
N VAL A 229 -63.63 -52.89 -13.76
CA VAL A 229 -62.73 -53.95 -14.22
C VAL A 229 -61.40 -53.84 -13.47
N ASP A 230 -60.58 -54.88 -13.52
CA ASP A 230 -59.23 -54.83 -13.00
C ASP A 230 -58.41 -53.75 -13.73
N ALA A 231 -57.72 -52.88 -12.98
CA ALA A 231 -57.03 -51.73 -13.56
C ALA A 231 -55.81 -51.26 -12.76
N ASP A 232 -54.81 -50.78 -13.50
CA ASP A 232 -53.58 -50.19 -12.95
C ASP A 232 -53.55 -48.68 -13.22
N TYR A 233 -53.30 -47.90 -12.18
CA TYR A 233 -53.09 -46.45 -12.26
C TYR A 233 -51.69 -46.09 -11.77
N TYR A 234 -51.02 -45.16 -12.46
CA TYR A 234 -49.64 -44.77 -12.22
C TYR A 234 -49.56 -43.32 -11.76
N ALA A 235 -49.14 -43.08 -10.53
CA ALA A 235 -48.68 -41.78 -10.06
C ALA A 235 -47.27 -41.54 -10.61
N TYR A 236 -47.15 -40.63 -11.56
CA TYR A 236 -45.86 -40.20 -12.07
C TYR A 236 -45.25 -39.15 -11.16
N TYR A 237 -43.95 -39.29 -10.92
CA TYR A 237 -43.16 -38.35 -10.15
C TYR A 237 -41.96 -37.89 -10.93
N ASP A 238 -41.70 -36.58 -10.85
CA ASP A 238 -40.43 -36.00 -11.26
C ASP A 238 -39.39 -36.16 -10.15
N VAL A 239 -38.15 -36.42 -10.54
CA VAL A 239 -37.02 -36.53 -9.61
C VAL A 239 -36.39 -35.16 -9.46
N GLU A 240 -36.25 -34.68 -8.22
CA GLU A 240 -35.50 -33.46 -7.91
C GLU A 240 -34.34 -33.79 -6.97
N TYR A 241 -33.21 -33.12 -7.18
CA TYR A 241 -32.03 -33.20 -6.34
C TYR A 241 -31.79 -31.87 -5.64
N HIS A 242 -31.32 -31.94 -4.40
CA HIS A 242 -30.93 -30.76 -3.65
C HIS A 242 -29.56 -30.26 -4.12
N VAL A 243 -29.44 -28.95 -4.26
CA VAL A 243 -28.19 -28.27 -4.57
C VAL A 243 -27.87 -27.31 -3.45
N ASP A 244 -26.72 -27.53 -2.80
CA ASP A 244 -26.16 -26.74 -1.72
C ASP A 244 -24.80 -26.16 -2.14
N VAL A 245 -24.78 -24.89 -2.56
CA VAL A 245 -23.56 -24.20 -2.96
C VAL A 245 -23.29 -23.02 -2.04
N ASN A 246 -22.17 -23.09 -1.32
CA ASN A 246 -21.71 -22.01 -0.45
C ASN A 246 -20.78 -21.06 -1.21
N LEU A 247 -21.24 -19.85 -1.52
CA LEU A 247 -20.44 -18.82 -2.16
C LEU A 247 -19.49 -18.10 -1.18
N GLY A 248 -19.59 -18.37 0.12
CA GLY A 248 -18.83 -17.73 1.19
C GLY A 248 -19.50 -16.48 1.78
N TYR A 249 -20.31 -15.77 1.00
CA TYR A 249 -21.13 -14.64 1.45
C TYR A 249 -22.64 -14.87 1.30
N GLU A 250 -23.01 -15.93 0.58
CA GLU A 250 -24.38 -16.33 0.28
C GLU A 250 -24.39 -17.85 0.10
N LYS A 251 -25.53 -18.46 0.38
CA LYS A 251 -25.74 -19.90 0.24
C LYS A 251 -26.90 -20.15 -0.72
N ILE A 252 -26.64 -20.85 -1.81
CA ILE A 252 -27.65 -21.35 -2.73
C ILE A 252 -28.09 -22.72 -2.20
N SER A 253 -29.36 -22.86 -1.83
CA SER A 253 -29.93 -24.10 -1.29
C SER A 253 -31.30 -24.31 -1.90
N GLU A 254 -31.38 -25.06 -2.99
CA GLU A 254 -32.61 -25.25 -3.77
C GLU A 254 -32.75 -26.67 -4.31
N TRP A 255 -33.98 -27.05 -4.65
CA TRP A 255 -34.30 -28.33 -5.26
C TRP A 255 -34.48 -28.14 -6.77
N ILE A 256 -33.72 -28.88 -7.57
CA ILE A 256 -33.71 -28.77 -9.03
C ILE A 256 -34.07 -30.11 -9.65
N ARG A 257 -34.93 -30.09 -10.66
CA ARG A 257 -35.32 -31.30 -11.39
C ARG A 257 -34.14 -31.93 -12.10
N ARG A 258 -34.10 -33.27 -12.10
CA ARG A 258 -33.14 -34.06 -12.84
C ARG A 258 -33.20 -33.69 -14.33
N GLY A 259 -32.04 -33.39 -14.91
CA GLY A 259 -31.88 -32.98 -16.30
C GLY A 259 -31.95 -31.46 -16.54
N ASP A 260 -32.37 -30.67 -15.55
CA ASP A 260 -32.37 -29.21 -15.67
C ASP A 260 -30.95 -28.63 -15.50
N GLU A 261 -30.75 -27.43 -16.03
CA GLU A 261 -29.48 -26.74 -16.06
C GLU A 261 -29.39 -25.68 -14.95
N LEU A 262 -28.33 -25.75 -14.14
CA LEU A 262 -28.00 -24.75 -13.14
C LEU A 262 -26.84 -23.87 -13.61
N LYS A 263 -27.00 -22.56 -13.42
CA LYS A 263 -25.98 -21.54 -13.69
C LYS A 263 -25.66 -20.79 -12.41
N ILE A 264 -24.39 -20.79 -12.04
CA ILE A 264 -23.88 -20.09 -10.87
C ILE A 264 -22.78 -19.14 -11.31
N GLU A 265 -22.86 -17.88 -10.88
CA GLU A 265 -21.76 -16.92 -10.97
C GLU A 265 -21.32 -16.52 -9.57
N VAL A 266 -20.03 -16.65 -9.28
CA VAL A 266 -19.42 -16.09 -8.09
C VAL A 266 -18.76 -14.73 -8.41
N LEU A 267 -18.91 -13.79 -7.49
CA LEU A 267 -18.21 -12.50 -7.57
C LEU A 267 -16.70 -12.70 -7.72
N LYS A 268 -16.06 -11.89 -8.57
CA LYS A 268 -14.59 -11.91 -8.69
C LYS A 268 -13.92 -11.49 -7.38
N THR A 269 -14.49 -10.46 -6.76
CA THR A 269 -13.97 -9.82 -5.56
C THR A 269 -15.12 -9.52 -4.62
N LYS A 270 -14.96 -9.82 -3.34
CA LYS A 270 -15.88 -9.45 -2.26
C LYS A 270 -15.14 -8.58 -1.27
N GLU A 271 -15.44 -7.29 -1.26
CA GLU A 271 -14.93 -6.37 -0.25
C GLU A 271 -15.52 -6.73 1.12
N LEU A 272 -14.66 -6.75 2.13
CA LEU A 272 -15.02 -6.88 3.55
C LEU A 272 -14.80 -5.52 4.25
N SER A 273 -15.09 -5.45 5.55
CA SER A 273 -14.70 -4.30 6.36
C SER A 273 -13.18 -4.25 6.59
N ASN A 274 -12.69 -3.11 7.11
CA ASN A 274 -11.30 -2.91 7.54
C ASN A 274 -10.29 -3.22 6.42
N ASN A 275 -10.45 -2.59 5.25
CA ASN A 275 -9.43 -2.59 4.19
C ASN A 275 -8.99 -4.01 3.76
N THR A 276 -9.95 -4.95 3.80
CA THR A 276 -9.76 -6.36 3.53
C THR A 276 -10.72 -6.79 2.43
N ARG A 277 -10.27 -7.63 1.51
CA ARG A 277 -11.14 -8.22 0.49
C ARG A 277 -10.82 -9.68 0.23
N LEU A 278 -11.79 -10.39 -0.32
CA LEU A 278 -11.66 -11.75 -0.79
C LEU A 278 -11.63 -11.76 -2.31
N ILE A 279 -10.69 -12.51 -2.88
CA ILE A 279 -10.58 -12.78 -4.32
C ILE A 279 -10.96 -14.23 -4.55
N PHE A 280 -11.89 -14.48 -5.46
CA PHE A 280 -12.26 -15.84 -5.80
C PHE A 280 -11.05 -16.58 -6.38
N GLU A 281 -10.72 -17.74 -5.82
CA GLU A 281 -9.58 -18.54 -6.24
C GLU A 281 -10.01 -19.74 -7.07
N ARG A 282 -10.93 -20.55 -6.53
CA ARG A 282 -11.43 -21.75 -7.19
C ARG A 282 -12.69 -22.29 -6.50
N TRP A 283 -13.36 -23.22 -7.15
CA TRP A 283 -14.38 -24.08 -6.54
C TRP A 283 -13.76 -25.31 -5.87
N SER A 284 -14.51 -25.86 -4.92
CA SER A 284 -14.20 -27.11 -4.22
C SER A 284 -15.49 -27.88 -3.95
N GLY A 285 -15.45 -29.22 -3.99
CA GLY A 285 -16.60 -30.10 -3.80
C GLY A 285 -17.00 -30.77 -5.11
N ASP A 286 -18.30 -30.88 -5.39
CA ASP A 286 -18.82 -31.62 -6.53
C ASP A 286 -18.57 -30.96 -7.90
N PHE A 287 -18.14 -29.69 -7.91
CA PHE A 287 -17.52 -29.09 -9.07
C PHE A 287 -16.27 -28.29 -8.67
N GLU A 288 -15.27 -28.33 -9.54
CA GLU A 288 -13.94 -27.75 -9.34
C GLU A 288 -13.56 -26.79 -10.48
N GLY A 289 -12.54 -25.97 -10.24
CA GLY A 289 -11.95 -25.10 -11.26
C GLY A 289 -11.94 -23.62 -10.87
N MET A 290 -11.29 -22.82 -11.70
CA MET A 290 -11.03 -21.39 -11.42
C MET A 290 -11.98 -20.43 -12.17
N SER A 291 -12.93 -20.97 -12.95
CA SER A 291 -13.93 -20.16 -13.63
C SER A 291 -14.95 -19.64 -12.62
N ARG A 292 -15.23 -18.33 -12.66
CA ARG A 292 -16.29 -17.73 -11.86
C ARG A 292 -17.69 -18.19 -12.25
N PHE A 293 -17.82 -18.68 -13.48
CA PHE A 293 -19.07 -19.15 -14.06
C PHE A 293 -19.06 -20.67 -14.08
N VAL A 294 -20.07 -21.27 -13.47
CA VAL A 294 -20.32 -22.70 -13.49
C VAL A 294 -21.66 -22.94 -14.16
N LYS A 295 -21.66 -23.86 -15.11
CA LYS A 295 -22.83 -24.26 -15.89
C LYS A 295 -22.89 -25.78 -15.90
N ILE A 296 -23.84 -26.38 -15.19
CA ILE A 296 -23.96 -27.83 -15.02
C ILE A 296 -25.39 -28.31 -15.22
N THR A 297 -25.54 -29.55 -15.67
CA THR A 297 -26.83 -30.24 -15.72
C THR A 297 -26.96 -31.16 -14.51
N ILE A 298 -28.09 -31.11 -13.81
CA ILE A 298 -28.27 -31.79 -12.53
C ILE A 298 -28.71 -33.24 -12.73
N TYR A 299 -27.84 -34.18 -12.41
CA TYR A 299 -28.13 -35.62 -12.43
C TYR A 299 -27.96 -36.32 -11.08
N ALA A 300 -27.52 -35.58 -10.06
CA ALA A 300 -27.31 -36.01 -8.68
C ALA A 300 -27.37 -34.78 -7.76
N PRO A 301 -27.48 -34.95 -6.43
CA PRO A 301 -27.30 -33.85 -5.48
C PRO A 301 -25.92 -33.20 -5.65
N ILE A 302 -25.86 -31.90 -5.41
CA ILE A 302 -24.63 -31.11 -5.58
C ILE A 302 -24.31 -30.38 -4.28
N LYS A 303 -23.07 -30.51 -3.82
CA LYS A 303 -22.48 -29.78 -2.72
C LYS A 303 -21.14 -29.18 -3.12
N ALA A 304 -21.07 -27.86 -3.18
CA ALA A 304 -19.85 -27.16 -3.56
C ALA A 304 -19.63 -25.89 -2.72
N SER A 305 -18.40 -25.39 -2.73
CA SER A 305 -18.04 -24.15 -2.05
C SER A 305 -17.01 -23.35 -2.83
N ALA A 306 -17.17 -22.03 -2.83
CA ALA A 306 -16.17 -21.12 -3.36
C ALA A 306 -15.01 -20.97 -2.36
N ILE A 307 -13.80 -21.21 -2.82
CA ILE A 307 -12.56 -20.96 -2.10
C ILE A 307 -12.06 -19.57 -2.46
N TRP A 308 -11.70 -18.82 -1.43
CA TRP A 308 -11.31 -17.42 -1.53
C TRP A 308 -9.89 -17.22 -1.02
N ARG A 309 -9.13 -16.40 -1.74
CA ARG A 309 -7.87 -15.85 -1.26
C ARG A 309 -8.11 -14.49 -0.63
N ARG A 310 -7.55 -14.26 0.56
CA ARG A 310 -7.66 -12.97 1.25
C ARG A 310 -6.59 -12.00 0.75
N GLN A 311 -6.97 -10.74 0.60
CA GLN A 311 -6.08 -9.63 0.33
C GLN A 311 -6.28 -8.50 1.33
N TYR A 312 -5.19 -7.81 1.66
CA TYR A 312 -5.20 -6.60 2.47
C TYR A 312 -4.70 -5.41 1.65
N LYS A 313 -5.26 -4.22 1.95
CA LYS A 313 -4.85 -2.98 1.31
C LYS A 313 -3.65 -2.39 2.05
N VAL A 314 -2.62 -2.04 1.28
CA VAL A 314 -1.50 -1.23 1.73
C VAL A 314 -1.72 0.17 1.21
N TYR A 315 -1.82 1.13 2.13
CA TYR A 315 -1.93 2.55 1.82
C TYR A 315 -0.59 3.20 1.98
N VAL A 316 -0.15 3.97 0.98
CA VAL A 316 1.10 4.70 1.04
C VAL A 316 0.83 6.19 0.96
N THR A 317 1.29 6.93 1.97
CA THR A 317 1.19 8.38 2.06
C THR A 317 2.57 9.00 2.26
N SER A 318 2.67 10.29 1.98
CA SER A 318 3.88 11.09 2.16
C SER A 318 3.56 12.30 3.04
N ASP A 319 4.46 12.60 3.97
CA ASP A 319 4.40 13.78 4.82
C ASP A 319 5.70 14.61 4.67
N PRO A 320 5.64 15.79 4.03
CA PRO A 320 4.47 16.41 3.39
C PRO A 320 4.05 15.72 2.07
N PRO A 321 2.92 16.13 1.44
CA PRO A 321 2.42 15.52 0.21
C PRO A 321 3.47 15.41 -0.89
N ALA A 322 3.39 14.29 -1.62
CA ALA A 322 4.48 13.66 -2.38
C ALA A 322 5.42 14.62 -3.15
N ILE A 323 6.68 14.64 -2.71
CA ILE A 323 7.83 15.30 -3.36
C ILE A 323 8.40 14.43 -4.49
N SER A 324 8.29 13.12 -4.35
CA SER A 324 8.66 12.10 -5.31
C SER A 324 7.53 11.08 -5.42
N GLU A 325 7.42 10.42 -6.57
CA GLU A 325 6.60 9.23 -6.74
C GLU A 325 7.06 8.11 -5.78
N ILE A 326 6.09 7.44 -5.17
CA ILE A 326 6.28 6.32 -4.25
C ILE A 326 5.48 5.14 -4.80
N ILE A 327 6.16 4.01 -5.02
CA ILE A 327 5.54 2.76 -5.45
C ILE A 327 5.30 1.86 -4.24
N GLY A 328 4.29 1.00 -4.33
CA GLY A 328 3.95 0.03 -3.28
C GLY A 328 2.53 0.13 -2.72
N ASP A 329 1.75 1.15 -3.09
CA ASP A 329 0.31 1.22 -2.77
C ASP A 329 -0.47 0.17 -3.55
N GLY A 330 -1.39 -0.54 -2.90
CA GLY A 330 -2.14 -1.58 -3.59
C GLY A 330 -2.79 -2.61 -2.70
N TRP A 331 -3.45 -3.57 -3.36
CA TRP A 331 -3.99 -4.75 -2.71
C TRP A 331 -3.01 -5.90 -2.87
N TYR A 332 -2.69 -6.56 -1.77
CA TYR A 332 -1.70 -7.64 -1.71
C TYR A 332 -2.32 -8.89 -1.11
N ASP A 333 -1.90 -10.06 -1.59
CA ASP A 333 -2.30 -11.35 -1.02
C ASP A 333 -1.80 -11.49 0.43
N GLU A 334 -2.62 -12.04 1.30
CA GLU A 334 -2.25 -12.32 2.69
C GLU A 334 -0.98 -13.16 2.76
N GLY A 335 0.02 -12.68 3.51
CA GLY A 335 1.33 -13.30 3.66
C GLY A 335 2.35 -12.95 2.56
N SER A 336 1.96 -12.24 1.50
CA SER A 336 2.88 -11.74 0.47
C SER A 336 3.68 -10.52 0.95
N ASN A 337 4.65 -10.07 0.15
CA ASN A 337 5.47 -8.90 0.47
C ASN A 337 5.10 -7.70 -0.41
N ALA A 338 4.83 -6.56 0.21
CA ALA A 338 4.71 -5.26 -0.46
C ALA A 338 6.05 -4.52 -0.42
N VAL A 339 6.58 -4.16 -1.59
CA VAL A 339 7.81 -3.38 -1.71
C VAL A 339 7.44 -1.91 -1.83
N ILE A 340 7.73 -1.14 -0.79
CA ILE A 340 7.54 0.31 -0.77
C ILE A 340 8.84 0.97 -1.19
N LYS A 341 8.82 1.74 -2.27
CA LYS A 341 10.03 2.39 -2.80
C LYS A 341 9.77 3.83 -3.22
N VAL A 342 10.62 4.73 -2.76
CA VAL A 342 10.66 6.12 -3.21
C VAL A 342 11.60 6.23 -4.40
N LEU A 343 11.09 6.64 -5.56
CA LEU A 343 11.89 6.64 -6.79
C LEU A 343 13.05 7.66 -6.78
N LYS A 344 12.82 8.84 -6.18
CA LYS A 344 13.84 9.89 -6.00
C LYS A 344 14.00 10.22 -4.52
N PRO A 345 14.84 9.47 -3.77
CA PRO A 345 14.96 9.66 -2.33
C PRO A 345 15.66 10.96 -1.92
N VAL A 346 16.34 11.63 -2.86
CA VAL A 346 16.88 12.98 -2.72
C VAL A 346 16.34 13.81 -3.87
N THR A 347 15.61 14.87 -3.56
CA THR A 347 15.03 15.79 -4.55
C THR A 347 15.46 17.21 -4.25
N PHE A 348 16.03 17.89 -5.23
CA PHE A 348 16.37 19.31 -5.14
C PHE A 348 15.14 20.17 -5.46
N LEU A 349 14.97 21.24 -4.69
CA LEU A 349 13.87 22.20 -4.73
C LEU A 349 14.45 23.61 -4.80
N ASN A 350 13.63 24.60 -5.15
CA ASN A 350 14.05 26.02 -5.24
C ASN A 350 15.32 26.20 -6.07
N ASP A 351 15.31 25.71 -7.32
CA ASP A 351 16.44 25.77 -8.25
C ASP A 351 17.77 25.20 -7.72
N GLY A 352 17.68 24.25 -6.78
CA GLY A 352 18.85 23.61 -6.18
C GLY A 352 19.33 24.24 -4.87
N GLU A 353 18.62 25.22 -4.32
CA GLU A 353 18.97 25.86 -3.03
C GLU A 353 18.32 25.16 -1.81
N SER A 354 17.35 24.28 -2.05
CA SER A 354 16.74 23.42 -1.04
C SER A 354 16.85 21.96 -1.49
N LYS A 355 16.90 21.01 -0.55
CA LYS A 355 16.77 19.59 -0.88
C LYS A 355 15.90 18.87 0.15
N ALA A 356 15.06 17.97 -0.33
CA ALA A 356 14.29 17.06 0.49
C ALA A 356 14.93 15.66 0.41
N ILE A 357 15.10 15.02 1.57
CA ILE A 357 15.66 13.68 1.71
C ILE A 357 14.66 12.81 2.45
N VAL A 358 14.46 11.57 2.02
CA VAL A 358 13.66 10.61 2.77
C VAL A 358 14.30 10.38 4.14
N GLY A 359 13.60 10.80 5.19
CA GLY A 359 14.07 10.70 6.57
C GLY A 359 13.71 9.35 7.18
N GLU A 360 12.42 8.99 7.09
CA GLU A 360 11.91 7.74 7.66
C GLU A 360 10.71 7.20 6.86
N ILE A 361 10.56 5.88 6.86
CA ILE A 361 9.36 5.17 6.41
C ILE A 361 8.75 4.50 7.65
N LEU A 362 7.51 4.86 7.96
CA LEU A 362 6.71 4.30 9.04
C LEU A 362 5.67 3.36 8.46
N ALA A 363 5.50 2.18 9.02
CA ALA A 363 4.46 1.24 8.64
C ALA A 363 3.64 0.84 9.88
N ASP A 364 2.37 1.26 9.93
CA ASP A 364 1.42 0.97 10.99
C ASP A 364 0.49 -0.17 10.54
N TYR A 365 0.46 -1.26 11.31
CA TYR A 365 -0.40 -2.41 11.04
C TYR A 365 -1.75 -2.20 11.74
N GLU A 366 -2.81 -1.95 10.96
CA GLU A 366 -4.12 -1.50 11.46
C GLU A 366 -4.70 -2.43 12.55
N LEU A 367 -4.51 -3.75 12.41
CA LEU A 367 -5.07 -4.73 13.33
C LEU A 367 -4.26 -4.91 14.63
N LYS A 368 -3.16 -4.16 14.83
CA LYS A 368 -2.29 -4.15 16.03
C LYS A 368 -1.77 -5.52 16.52
N ASN A 369 -1.95 -6.56 15.71
CA ASN A 369 -1.44 -7.90 15.96
C ASN A 369 0.06 -8.03 15.61
N TYR A 370 0.64 -6.99 15.02
CA TYR A 370 2.03 -6.87 14.62
C TYR A 370 2.57 -5.52 15.08
N GLU A 371 3.86 -5.46 15.39
CA GLU A 371 4.54 -4.23 15.81
C GLU A 371 4.65 -3.24 14.64
N ASP A 372 4.44 -1.97 14.94
CA ASP A 372 4.65 -0.88 13.99
C ASP A 372 6.14 -0.77 13.65
N LEU A 373 6.46 -0.69 12.37
CA LEU A 373 7.84 -0.69 11.90
C LEU A 373 8.30 0.71 11.53
N LYS A 374 9.53 1.03 11.93
CA LYS A 374 10.20 2.29 11.59
C LYS A 374 11.52 2.01 10.90
N PHE A 375 11.71 2.61 9.74
CA PHE A 375 12.97 2.53 9.00
C PHE A 375 13.52 3.93 8.75
N GLU A 376 14.73 4.20 9.21
CA GLU A 376 15.39 5.50 9.06
C GLU A 376 16.42 5.46 7.93
N ASN A 377 16.54 6.56 7.18
CA ASN A 377 17.52 6.74 6.10
C ASN A 377 17.49 5.65 5.01
N VAL A 378 16.32 5.06 4.75
CA VAL A 378 16.11 4.10 3.66
C VAL A 378 15.12 4.66 2.64
N SER A 379 15.29 4.26 1.38
CA SER A 379 14.40 4.63 0.27
C SER A 379 13.50 3.49 -0.19
N GLU A 380 13.72 2.28 0.33
CA GLU A 380 13.02 1.06 -0.08
C GLU A 380 12.90 0.11 1.12
N VAL A 381 11.70 -0.45 1.33
CA VAL A 381 11.42 -1.44 2.37
C VAL A 381 10.49 -2.52 1.84
N SER A 382 10.68 -3.76 2.29
CA SER A 382 9.78 -4.88 1.99
C SER A 382 8.98 -5.22 3.24
N LEU A 383 7.66 -5.11 3.15
CA LEU A 383 6.72 -5.32 4.27
C LEU A 383 5.90 -6.58 4.02
N LYS A 384 5.82 -7.47 5.03
CA LYS A 384 4.99 -8.67 4.95
C LYS A 384 3.53 -8.32 5.23
N VAL A 385 2.65 -8.56 4.28
CA VAL A 385 1.24 -8.15 4.35
C VAL A 385 0.39 -9.19 5.07
N CYS A 386 0.34 -9.10 6.40
CA CYS A 386 -0.51 -9.94 7.25
C CYS A 386 -1.81 -9.26 7.72
N SER A 387 -1.91 -7.95 7.53
CA SER A 387 -3.10 -7.12 7.79
C SER A 387 -3.02 -5.87 6.91
N PRO A 388 -4.04 -4.98 6.91
CA PRO A 388 -3.88 -3.67 6.29
C PRO A 388 -2.71 -2.91 6.90
N ILE A 389 -1.97 -2.18 6.05
CA ILE A 389 -0.78 -1.43 6.45
C ILE A 389 -0.93 0.02 5.99
N PHE A 390 -0.77 0.97 6.90
CA PHE A 390 -0.64 2.38 6.60
C PHE A 390 0.84 2.76 6.62
N VAL A 391 1.38 3.03 5.44
CA VAL A 391 2.77 3.43 5.27
C VAL A 391 2.86 4.93 5.09
N THR A 392 3.61 5.60 5.96
CA THR A 392 3.88 7.05 5.86
C THR A 392 5.37 7.27 5.59
N VAL A 393 5.69 7.91 4.47
CA VAL A 393 7.05 8.36 4.14
C VAL A 393 7.23 9.80 4.61
N ARG A 394 8.20 10.05 5.49
CA ARG A 394 8.51 11.39 6.01
C ARG A 394 9.79 11.94 5.42
N TRP A 395 9.73 13.21 5.03
CA TRP A 395 10.86 13.91 4.43
C TRP A 395 11.55 14.84 5.43
N ARG A 396 12.87 14.92 5.33
CA ARG A 396 13.71 15.92 5.97
C ARG A 396 14.11 16.97 4.95
N PHE A 397 13.85 18.23 5.26
CA PHE A 397 14.19 19.36 4.40
C PHE A 397 15.52 19.96 4.84
N TYR A 398 16.36 20.30 3.87
CA TYR A 398 17.60 21.02 4.08
C TYR A 398 17.62 22.26 3.19
N HIS A 399 18.17 23.34 3.71
CA HIS A 399 18.37 24.59 3.00
C HIS A 399 19.85 24.91 2.89
N HIS A 400 20.24 25.41 1.74
CA HIS A 400 21.59 25.83 1.45
C HIS A 400 21.90 27.16 2.15
N VAL A 401 23.04 27.19 2.85
CA VAL A 401 23.58 28.38 3.51
C VAL A 401 24.93 28.70 2.88
N LEU A 402 24.95 29.76 2.08
CA LEU A 402 26.14 30.22 1.38
C LEU A 402 26.62 31.54 1.98
N ILE A 403 27.84 31.54 2.49
CA ILE A 403 28.49 32.71 3.08
C ILE A 403 29.76 33.02 2.29
N SER A 404 29.81 34.21 1.70
CA SER A 404 30.92 34.68 0.87
C SER A 404 31.69 35.83 1.51
N SER A 405 32.97 35.98 1.16
CA SER A 405 33.78 37.13 1.57
C SER A 405 34.80 37.46 0.50
N ASP A 406 35.04 38.76 0.27
CA ASP A 406 35.92 39.20 -0.81
C ASP A 406 37.43 39.15 -0.47
N TYR A 407 37.80 38.94 0.80
CA TYR A 407 39.16 39.14 1.29
C TYR A 407 39.77 37.95 2.03
N VAL A 408 39.14 37.47 3.10
CA VAL A 408 39.74 36.43 3.96
C VAL A 408 39.70 35.07 3.27
N LYS A 409 38.53 34.68 2.78
CA LYS A 409 38.31 33.48 1.98
C LYS A 409 37.08 33.69 1.09
N PRO A 410 37.11 33.33 -0.21
CA PRO A 410 35.98 33.53 -1.11
C PRO A 410 34.66 32.97 -0.58
N ILE A 411 34.70 31.76 0.00
CA ILE A 411 33.57 31.07 0.61
C ILE A 411 33.91 30.72 2.06
N ILE A 412 33.21 31.36 2.99
CA ILE A 412 33.29 31.10 4.42
C ILE A 412 32.54 29.81 4.77
N ALA A 413 31.34 29.63 4.20
CA ALA A 413 30.50 28.45 4.40
C ALA A 413 29.66 28.14 3.14
N ASP A 414 29.48 26.86 2.86
CA ASP A 414 28.65 26.28 1.79
C ASP A 414 28.06 25.00 2.38
N ASP A 415 27.04 25.19 3.23
CA ASP A 415 26.51 24.14 4.08
C ASP A 415 25.04 23.86 3.78
N TRP A 416 24.64 22.59 3.92
CA TRP A 416 23.25 22.16 3.90
C TRP A 416 22.75 21.97 5.32
N ILE A 417 21.89 22.86 5.78
CA ILE A 417 21.38 22.85 7.16
C ILE A 417 19.92 22.37 7.17
N LEU A 418 19.59 21.48 8.11
CA LEU A 418 18.21 20.98 8.29
C LEU A 418 17.25 22.16 8.54
N ASP A 419 16.06 22.11 7.96
CA ASP A 419 15.00 23.09 8.18
C ASP A 419 14.67 23.19 9.69
N GLY A 420 14.54 24.42 10.17
CA GLY A 420 14.42 24.74 11.60
C GLY A 420 15.72 24.63 12.40
N GLY A 421 16.82 24.13 11.82
CA GLY A 421 18.14 24.03 12.45
C GLY A 421 18.79 25.40 12.70
N PHE A 422 19.77 25.46 13.61
CA PHE A 422 20.55 26.67 13.89
C PHE A 422 21.93 26.58 13.27
N ALA A 423 22.33 27.63 12.55
CA ALA A 423 23.69 27.79 12.06
C ALA A 423 24.41 28.90 12.85
N LYS A 424 25.72 28.71 13.10
CA LYS A 424 26.59 29.68 13.77
C LYS A 424 27.91 29.78 13.00
N TYR A 425 28.29 31.00 12.63
CA TYR A 425 29.55 31.28 11.93
C TYR A 425 30.28 32.43 12.59
N GLU A 426 31.61 32.42 12.48
CA GLU A 426 32.48 33.45 13.02
C GLU A 426 33.60 33.75 12.03
N VAL A 427 33.94 35.04 11.90
CA VAL A 427 35.12 35.50 11.18
C VAL A 427 36.06 36.25 12.12
N PRO A 428 37.35 36.34 11.80
CA PRO A 428 38.29 37.17 12.56
C PRO A 428 37.81 38.63 12.62
N LYS A 429 38.07 39.31 13.74
CA LYS A 429 37.77 40.76 13.86
C LYS A 429 38.63 41.61 12.93
N GLU A 430 39.86 41.17 12.67
CA GLU A 430 40.76 41.78 11.71
C GLU A 430 41.65 40.72 11.05
N TYR A 431 42.12 41.01 9.85
CA TYR A 431 43.03 40.16 9.09
C TYR A 431 44.09 41.03 8.43
N ARG A 432 45.37 40.73 8.68
CA ARG A 432 46.53 41.51 8.22
C ARG A 432 47.31 40.70 7.19
N TRP A 433 47.68 41.32 6.08
CA TRP A 433 48.60 40.76 5.10
C TRP A 433 49.99 41.42 5.23
N ASP A 434 51.03 40.71 4.80
CA ASP A 434 52.41 41.19 4.87
C ASP A 434 52.71 42.38 3.94
N ASN A 435 51.82 42.66 2.98
CA ASN A 435 51.95 43.77 2.03
C ASN A 435 51.54 45.14 2.62
N GLY A 436 51.31 45.24 3.92
CA GLY A 436 50.88 46.49 4.57
C GLY A 436 49.39 46.82 4.35
N THR A 437 48.57 45.83 3.99
CA THR A 437 47.10 45.93 3.96
C THR A 437 46.49 45.15 5.12
N MET A 438 45.37 45.62 5.66
CA MET A 438 44.59 44.93 6.67
C MET A 438 43.11 45.19 6.40
N VAL A 439 42.26 44.24 6.75
CA VAL A 439 40.82 44.46 6.83
C VAL A 439 40.33 44.31 8.25
N LYS A 440 39.34 45.11 8.62
CA LYS A 440 38.58 44.95 9.86
C LYS A 440 37.14 44.59 9.54
N PHE A 441 36.61 43.62 10.26
CA PHE A 441 35.24 43.18 10.11
C PHE A 441 34.32 44.39 10.32
N GLU A 442 33.42 44.62 9.36
CA GLU A 442 32.42 45.67 9.48
C GLU A 442 31.09 45.07 9.96
N ARG A 443 30.51 44.18 9.15
CA ARG A 443 29.22 43.55 9.41
C ARG A 443 28.95 42.41 8.43
N TRP A 444 28.02 41.52 8.80
CA TRP A 444 27.39 40.57 7.90
C TRP A 444 26.25 41.26 7.12
N VAL A 445 26.11 40.97 5.83
CA VAL A 445 25.05 41.52 4.95
C VAL A 445 24.39 40.43 4.11
N GLY A 446 23.20 40.68 3.58
CA GLY A 446 22.44 39.73 2.77
C GLY A 446 21.12 39.36 3.45
N ASP A 447 20.77 38.07 3.45
CA ASP A 447 19.51 37.59 4.05
C ASP A 447 19.48 37.70 5.58
N LYS A 448 20.67 37.72 6.21
CA LYS A 448 20.86 37.96 7.64
C LYS A 448 21.97 38.98 7.83
N THR A 449 21.80 39.84 8.83
CA THR A 449 22.73 40.91 9.16
C THR A 449 23.15 40.83 10.62
N SER A 450 24.38 41.23 10.93
CA SER A 450 24.90 41.33 12.29
C SER A 450 26.14 42.23 12.29
N ASP A 451 26.28 43.07 13.31
CA ASP A 451 27.46 43.91 13.54
C ASP A 451 28.50 43.23 14.46
N LEU A 452 28.22 42.00 14.90
CA LEU A 452 29.17 41.16 15.63
C LEU A 452 29.92 40.26 14.63
N ASN A 453 31.21 40.01 14.88
CA ASN A 453 32.03 39.10 14.06
C ASN A 453 31.56 37.63 14.12
N VAL A 454 30.60 37.33 14.99
CA VAL A 454 29.84 36.09 15.09
C VAL A 454 28.41 36.33 14.63
N ILE A 455 27.84 35.40 13.86
CA ILE A 455 26.44 35.39 13.49
C ILE A 455 25.79 34.04 13.82
N LYS A 456 24.59 34.07 14.40
CA LYS A 456 23.77 32.88 14.69
C LYS A 456 22.35 33.13 14.25
N PHE A 457 21.76 32.18 13.52
CA PHE A 457 20.37 32.27 13.05
C PHE A 457 19.74 30.89 12.88
N GLN A 458 18.42 30.86 12.91
CA GLN A 458 17.64 29.69 12.53
C GLN A 458 17.43 29.67 11.00
N VAL A 459 17.63 28.51 10.39
CA VAL A 459 17.49 28.30 8.95
C VAL A 459 16.08 27.77 8.66
N LYS A 460 15.27 28.53 7.91
CA LYS A 460 13.90 28.14 7.49
C LYS A 460 13.66 28.23 5.98
N LYS A 461 14.71 28.64 5.26
CA LYS A 461 14.76 28.87 3.82
C LYS A 461 16.24 28.98 3.42
N PRO A 462 16.58 28.94 2.13
CA PRO A 462 17.94 29.21 1.67
C PRO A 462 18.43 30.58 2.12
N ILE A 463 19.71 30.68 2.49
CA ILE A 463 20.31 31.88 3.06
C ILE A 463 21.63 32.20 2.36
N ARG A 464 21.74 33.42 1.84
CA ARG A 464 22.95 33.97 1.23
C ARG A 464 23.42 35.19 2.02
N ILE A 465 24.66 35.11 2.51
CA ILE A 465 25.29 36.14 3.31
C ILE A 465 26.63 36.51 2.68
N ARG A 466 26.99 37.79 2.79
CA ARG A 466 28.32 38.30 2.46
C ARG A 466 28.91 39.01 3.66
N VAL A 467 30.20 38.83 3.89
CA VAL A 467 30.94 39.57 4.91
C VAL A 467 31.43 40.88 4.33
N ARG A 468 31.11 42.00 4.98
CA ARG A 468 31.67 43.31 4.66
C ARG A 468 32.84 43.64 5.58
N TRP A 469 33.83 44.28 4.99
CA TRP A 469 35.09 44.61 5.61
C TRP A 469 35.44 46.07 5.32
N ARG A 470 36.01 46.74 6.32
CA ARG A 470 36.70 48.02 6.15
C ARG A 470 38.17 47.76 5.87
N ILE A 471 38.73 48.48 4.91
CA ILE A 471 40.10 48.31 4.46
C ILE A 471 40.98 49.33 5.16
N PHE A 472 42.16 48.91 5.60
CA PHE A 472 43.17 49.73 6.24
C PHE A 472 44.51 49.52 5.55
N TYR A 473 45.28 50.60 5.44
CA TYR A 473 46.64 50.58 4.90
C TYR A 473 47.63 51.05 5.95
N LEU A 474 48.79 50.40 5.97
CA LEU A 474 49.88 50.75 6.85
C LEU A 474 50.56 52.01 6.33
N VAL A 475 50.56 53.05 7.15
CA VAL A 475 51.26 54.31 6.88
C VAL A 475 52.45 54.38 7.83
N LYS A 476 53.65 54.43 7.25
CA LYS A 476 54.91 54.64 7.93
C LYS A 476 55.51 55.97 7.51
N TYR A 477 56.06 56.69 8.47
CA TYR A 477 56.94 57.80 8.18
C TYR A 477 58.19 57.76 9.05
N GLU A 478 59.31 58.17 8.46
CA GLU A 478 60.59 58.32 9.14
C GLU A 478 61.11 59.74 8.94
N SER A 479 61.62 60.35 10.01
CA SER A 479 62.27 61.64 9.96
C SER A 479 63.30 61.72 11.07
N ALA A 480 64.52 62.15 10.72
CA ALA A 480 65.57 62.37 11.72
C ALA A 480 65.23 63.52 12.69
N TYR A 481 64.31 64.41 12.30
CA TYR A 481 63.89 65.56 13.10
C TYR A 481 62.36 65.61 13.28
N PRO A 482 61.84 66.20 14.38
CA PRO A 482 60.40 66.18 14.69
C PRO A 482 59.54 66.75 13.57
N ILE A 483 58.38 66.18 13.29
CA ILE A 483 57.42 66.72 12.31
C ILE A 483 56.06 66.88 12.98
N SER A 484 55.21 67.75 12.45
CA SER A 484 53.81 67.84 12.88
C SER A 484 52.94 66.96 11.98
N THR A 485 52.07 66.14 12.59
CA THR A 485 51.19 65.21 11.87
C THR A 485 49.92 64.93 12.67
N ASN A 486 48.84 64.52 12.00
CA ASN A 486 47.66 63.93 12.65
C ASN A 486 47.80 62.42 12.93
N LEU A 487 48.93 61.82 12.55
CA LEU A 487 49.18 60.41 12.81
C LEU A 487 49.57 60.20 14.28
N PRO A 488 49.00 59.20 14.96
CA PRO A 488 49.30 58.92 16.36
C PRO A 488 50.74 58.44 16.58
N ASN A 489 51.33 57.72 15.62
CA ASN A 489 52.65 57.12 15.69
C ASN A 489 53.34 57.17 14.30
N SER A 490 54.65 56.96 14.26
CA SER A 490 55.44 56.83 13.03
C SER A 490 55.07 55.63 12.16
N SER A 491 54.36 54.64 12.71
CA SER A 491 53.82 53.49 11.98
C SER A 491 52.41 53.18 12.48
N THR A 492 51.39 53.36 11.65
CA THR A 492 49.99 53.19 12.04
C THR A 492 49.09 52.72 10.89
N TRP A 493 48.00 52.06 11.22
CA TRP A 493 46.99 51.62 10.25
C TRP A 493 45.93 52.70 10.06
N ILE A 494 45.72 53.12 8.81
CA ILE A 494 44.75 54.17 8.44
C ILE A 494 43.66 53.57 7.55
N GLU A 495 42.40 53.89 7.83
CA GLU A 495 41.27 53.41 7.04
C GLU A 495 41.32 53.99 5.62
N LYS A 496 41.06 53.17 4.60
CA LYS A 496 41.04 53.57 3.20
C LYS A 496 40.13 54.78 3.00
N GLY A 497 40.63 55.78 2.28
CA GLY A 497 39.91 57.04 2.02
C GLY A 497 40.03 58.08 3.15
N SER A 498 40.64 57.75 4.29
CA SER A 498 40.97 58.76 5.30
C SER A 498 42.08 59.69 4.79
N SER A 499 42.15 60.89 5.35
CA SER A 499 43.19 61.88 5.05
C SER A 499 44.30 61.89 6.10
N ILE A 500 45.53 62.13 5.66
CA ILE A 500 46.70 62.28 6.53
C ILE A 500 47.49 63.52 6.11
N TYR A 501 48.20 64.13 7.06
CA TYR A 501 49.18 65.16 6.74
C TYR A 501 50.49 64.94 7.49
N LEU A 502 51.59 65.30 6.84
CA LEU A 502 52.93 65.39 7.43
C LEU A 502 53.47 66.79 7.15
N ASN A 503 53.93 67.49 8.18
CA ASN A 503 54.46 68.83 8.06
C ASN A 503 55.87 68.91 8.68
N ALA A 504 56.87 69.07 7.81
CA ALA A 504 58.26 69.24 8.20
C ALA A 504 58.63 70.67 8.61
N SER A 505 57.69 71.61 8.62
CA SER A 505 57.98 73.01 8.98
C SER A 505 58.42 73.13 10.46
N PRO A 506 59.38 74.02 10.78
CA PRO A 506 60.14 74.87 9.86
C PRO A 506 61.16 74.05 9.02
N THR A 507 61.34 74.45 7.76
CA THR A 507 62.27 73.78 6.81
C THR A 507 63.73 74.01 7.14
N ILE A 508 64.05 75.03 7.93
CA ILE A 508 65.39 75.30 8.42
C ILE A 508 65.36 75.21 9.95
N ARG A 509 66.26 74.41 10.52
CA ARG A 509 66.36 74.21 11.97
C ARG A 509 67.80 74.35 12.42
N LEU A 510 68.02 75.18 13.42
CA LEU A 510 69.33 75.36 14.04
C LEU A 510 69.56 74.22 15.03
N LEU A 511 70.72 73.57 14.92
CA LEU A 511 71.14 72.48 15.83
C LEU A 511 72.21 72.93 16.83
N GLY A 512 72.79 74.11 16.61
CA GLY A 512 73.85 74.71 17.42
C GLY A 512 74.47 75.89 16.69
N GLU A 513 75.48 76.52 17.30
CA GLU A 513 76.22 77.62 16.69
C GLU A 513 76.87 77.18 15.37
N GLY A 514 76.53 77.86 14.27
CA GLY A 514 77.02 77.52 12.93
C GLY A 514 76.55 76.18 12.37
N ILE A 515 75.55 75.51 12.96
CA ILE A 515 75.01 74.23 12.46
C ILE A 515 73.50 74.34 12.21
N ARG A 516 73.06 74.02 10.99
CA ARG A 516 71.64 73.92 10.65
C ARG A 516 71.33 72.67 9.85
N VAL A 517 70.06 72.31 9.80
CA VAL A 517 69.53 71.35 8.84
C VAL A 517 68.45 71.98 8.00
N VAL A 518 68.43 71.62 6.72
CA VAL A 518 67.49 72.10 5.72
C VAL A 518 66.69 70.92 5.21
N PHE A 519 65.37 71.02 5.24
CA PHE A 519 64.47 70.04 4.66
C PHE A 519 64.61 70.06 3.14
N GLU A 520 64.91 68.90 2.53
CA GLU A 520 65.02 68.77 1.07
C GLU A 520 63.72 68.32 0.43
N GLY A 521 62.95 67.48 1.14
CA GLY A 521 61.73 66.91 0.60
C GLY A 521 61.30 65.64 1.31
N TRP A 522 60.11 65.19 0.94
CA TRP A 522 59.63 63.85 1.24
C TRP A 522 60.09 62.89 0.14
N LYS A 523 60.50 61.68 0.53
CA LYS A 523 60.86 60.54 -0.33
C LYS A 523 60.08 59.29 0.08
N GLY A 524 60.22 58.22 -0.71
CA GLY A 524 59.57 56.93 -0.49
C GLY A 524 58.42 56.70 -1.47
N THR A 525 57.25 56.33 -0.95
CA THR A 525 56.05 56.01 -1.76
C THR A 525 55.49 57.25 -2.47
N LEU A 526 55.65 58.42 -1.87
CA LEU A 526 55.36 59.72 -2.46
C LEU A 526 56.65 60.56 -2.38
N SER A 527 56.87 61.42 -3.37
CA SER A 527 58.02 62.30 -3.42
C SER A 527 57.58 63.73 -3.71
N GLN A 528 57.99 64.68 -2.87
CA GLN A 528 57.73 66.11 -3.08
C GLN A 528 58.76 66.96 -2.33
N THR A 529 58.97 68.21 -2.78
CA THR A 529 59.89 69.16 -2.13
C THR A 529 59.22 70.06 -1.10
N LEU A 530 57.88 70.17 -1.14
CA LEU A 530 57.13 70.98 -0.18
C LEU A 530 57.16 70.33 1.23
N PRO A 531 57.34 71.11 2.31
CA PRO A 531 57.37 70.57 3.68
C PRO A 531 56.04 70.01 4.14
N TYR A 532 54.93 70.53 3.60
CA TYR A 532 53.58 70.08 3.90
C TYR A 532 53.13 69.05 2.86
N LEU A 533 53.04 67.80 3.27
CA LEU A 533 52.51 66.68 2.50
C LEU A 533 51.11 66.35 3.00
N MET A 534 50.12 66.42 2.12
CA MET A 534 48.73 66.08 2.43
C MET A 534 48.23 65.00 1.48
N VAL A 535 47.84 63.87 2.03
CA VAL A 535 47.18 62.79 1.29
C VAL A 535 45.71 62.86 1.63
N ARG A 536 44.88 63.24 0.65
CA ARG A 536 43.43 63.41 0.87
C ARG A 536 42.72 62.07 1.09
N GLU A 537 43.15 61.04 0.37
CA GLU A 537 42.59 59.71 0.45
C GLU A 537 43.74 58.69 0.43
N VAL A 538 43.92 57.97 1.54
CA VAL A 538 44.85 56.85 1.59
C VAL A 538 44.24 55.65 0.85
N ASP A 539 44.82 55.28 -0.29
CA ASP A 539 44.33 54.22 -1.18
C ASP A 539 45.27 53.01 -1.28
N ARG A 540 46.46 53.10 -0.68
CA ARG A 540 47.50 52.06 -0.63
C ARG A 540 48.42 52.25 0.59
N PRO A 541 49.25 51.26 0.95
CA PRO A 541 50.29 51.41 1.97
C PRO A 541 51.25 52.54 1.61
N LEU A 542 51.67 53.32 2.61
CA LEU A 542 52.57 54.45 2.43
C LEU A 542 53.80 54.28 3.32
N ASP A 543 54.98 54.42 2.75
CA ASP A 543 56.26 54.51 3.44
C ASP A 543 56.95 55.80 3.00
N LEU A 544 57.10 56.75 3.93
CA LEU A 544 57.50 58.12 3.66
C LEU A 544 58.72 58.50 4.50
N ARG A 545 59.68 59.20 3.90
CA ARG A 545 60.90 59.65 4.57
C ARG A 545 61.08 61.14 4.40
N ALA A 546 61.25 61.87 5.49
CA ALA A 546 61.67 63.27 5.43
C ALA A 546 63.19 63.31 5.25
N GLU A 547 63.64 63.87 4.13
CA GLU A 547 65.05 64.08 3.85
C GLU A 547 65.50 65.45 4.37
N TRP A 548 66.64 65.43 5.05
CA TRP A 548 67.23 66.60 5.68
C TRP A 548 68.70 66.68 5.32
N LYS A 549 69.13 67.85 4.86
CA LYS A 549 70.53 68.14 4.57
C LYS A 549 71.14 68.92 5.71
N LYS A 550 72.24 68.42 6.26
CA LYS A 550 73.02 69.14 7.27
C LYS A 550 73.89 70.19 6.59
N GLN A 551 73.89 71.40 7.14
CA GLN A 551 74.68 72.53 6.66
C GLN A 551 75.48 73.15 7.80
N TYR A 552 76.66 73.67 7.48
CA TYR A 552 77.56 74.35 8.40
C TYR A 552 77.83 75.78 7.91
N LEU A 553 77.96 76.71 8.86
CA LEU A 553 78.31 78.09 8.56
C LEU A 553 79.81 78.21 8.29
N LEU A 554 80.15 78.78 7.14
CA LEU A 554 81.47 79.27 6.80
C LEU A 554 81.44 80.80 6.95
N SER A 555 82.16 81.33 7.93
CA SER A 555 82.34 82.77 8.13
C SER A 555 83.75 83.15 7.68
N ILE A 556 83.85 84.03 6.70
CA ILE A 556 85.11 84.54 6.17
C ILE A 556 85.26 85.98 6.64
N ARG A 557 86.33 86.25 7.38
CA ARG A 557 86.67 87.59 7.87
C ARG A 557 87.93 88.05 7.20
N ALA A 558 87.90 89.26 6.64
CA ALA A 558 89.04 89.94 6.05
C ALA A 558 88.85 91.45 6.27
N PRO A 559 89.90 92.27 6.10
CA PRO A 559 89.73 93.72 6.00
C PRO A 559 88.69 94.08 4.92
N ASP A 560 87.88 95.11 5.14
CA ASP A 560 86.79 95.51 4.23
C ASP A 560 87.32 95.71 2.80
N GLU A 561 88.54 96.24 2.66
CA GLU A 561 89.20 96.50 1.39
C GLU A 561 89.57 95.22 0.60
N ALA A 562 89.57 94.06 1.25
CA ALA A 562 89.81 92.77 0.61
C ALA A 562 88.60 92.27 -0.21
N GLY A 563 87.38 92.72 0.12
CA GLY A 563 86.17 92.36 -0.61
C GLY A 563 85.76 90.88 -0.56
N ILE A 564 86.31 90.10 0.37
CA ILE A 564 86.07 88.63 0.51
C ILE A 564 85.37 88.25 1.82
N GLN A 565 84.83 89.22 2.56
CA GLN A 565 84.05 88.94 3.77
C GLN A 565 82.71 88.32 3.38
N ASP A 566 82.40 87.14 3.90
CA ASP A 566 81.18 86.42 3.57
C ASP A 566 80.72 85.52 4.73
N GLU A 567 79.42 85.27 4.81
CA GLU A 567 78.82 84.30 5.73
C GLU A 567 77.90 83.37 4.95
N VAL A 568 78.42 82.20 4.59
CA VAL A 568 77.72 81.26 3.71
C VAL A 568 77.44 79.96 4.43
N TRP A 569 76.21 79.49 4.31
CA TRP A 569 75.83 78.17 4.78
C TRP A 569 76.10 77.13 3.70
N MET A 570 77.03 76.22 4.01
CA MET A 570 77.48 75.19 3.08
C MET A 570 76.94 73.83 3.46
N ASP A 571 76.64 73.02 2.45
CA ASP A 571 76.27 71.63 2.63
C ASP A 571 77.40 70.82 3.26
N SER A 572 77.04 69.91 4.16
CA SER A 572 77.99 68.95 4.72
C SER A 572 78.66 68.16 3.60
N GLY A 573 79.99 68.21 3.52
CA GLY A 573 80.79 67.57 2.49
C GLY A 573 81.01 68.40 1.22
N ALA A 574 80.41 69.60 1.12
CA ALA A 574 80.72 70.52 0.03
C ALA A 574 82.18 71.00 0.11
N SER A 575 82.75 71.36 -1.03
CA SER A 575 84.03 72.06 -1.10
C SER A 575 83.79 73.56 -1.31
N TYR A 576 84.71 74.39 -0.84
CA TYR A 576 84.67 75.82 -1.07
C TYR A 576 86.07 76.38 -1.30
N GLU A 577 86.19 77.25 -2.28
CA GLU A 577 87.45 77.90 -2.65
C GLU A 577 87.30 79.40 -2.46
N VAL A 578 88.24 80.01 -1.74
CA VAL A 578 88.34 81.46 -1.57
C VAL A 578 89.74 81.94 -1.89
N TYR A 579 89.81 83.03 -2.65
CA TYR A 579 91.07 83.65 -3.04
C TYR A 579 91.27 84.95 -2.27
N ALA A 580 92.34 85.03 -1.48
CA ALA A 580 92.77 86.27 -0.84
C ALA A 580 93.64 87.10 -1.78
N PRO A 581 93.30 88.37 -2.05
CA PRO A 581 94.19 89.27 -2.78
C PRO A 581 95.57 89.36 -2.10
N PRO A 582 96.69 89.13 -2.80
CA PRO A 582 98.02 89.12 -2.18
C PRO A 582 98.44 90.49 -1.64
N VAL A 583 98.02 91.56 -2.31
CA VAL A 583 98.28 92.95 -1.95
C VAL A 583 97.03 93.77 -2.20
N ILE A 584 96.61 94.54 -1.20
CA ILE A 584 95.52 95.51 -1.31
C ILE A 584 96.11 96.90 -1.11
N LEU A 585 95.93 97.78 -2.10
CA LEU A 585 96.41 99.15 -2.02
C LEU A 585 95.41 100.00 -1.23
N LEU A 586 95.90 100.74 -0.24
CA LEU A 586 95.11 101.67 0.57
C LEU A 586 95.38 103.12 0.14
N SER A 587 94.51 104.03 0.57
CA SER A 587 94.79 105.47 0.47
C SER A 587 95.98 105.85 1.37
N ASN A 588 96.72 106.92 1.03
CA ASN A 588 97.89 107.44 1.75
C ASN A 588 99.19 106.60 1.66
N ASN A 589 99.51 106.04 0.49
CA ASN A 589 100.74 105.28 0.26
C ASN A 589 100.94 104.12 1.27
N ALA A 590 99.84 103.44 1.60
CA ALA A 590 99.82 102.26 2.45
C ALA A 590 99.32 101.04 1.66
N ARG A 591 99.67 99.84 2.11
CA ARG A 591 99.14 98.59 1.57
C ARG A 591 98.93 97.55 2.67
N LEU A 592 98.02 96.63 2.41
CA LEU A 592 97.86 95.40 3.18
C LEU A 592 98.48 94.25 2.39
N VAL A 593 99.38 93.49 3.02
CA VAL A 593 99.99 92.30 2.42
C VAL A 593 99.49 91.07 3.13
N PHE A 594 98.95 90.11 2.38
CA PHE A 594 98.43 88.87 2.94
C PHE A 594 99.54 88.08 3.66
N THR A 595 99.31 87.67 4.90
CA THR A 595 100.29 86.94 5.71
C THR A 595 99.92 85.48 5.96
N GLY A 596 98.65 85.11 5.76
CA GLY A 596 98.19 83.75 5.91
C GLY A 596 96.73 83.66 6.31
N TRP A 597 96.20 82.44 6.28
CA TRP A 597 94.87 82.12 6.76
C TRP A 597 94.92 81.66 8.22
N MET A 598 93.93 82.05 9.01
CA MET A 598 93.67 81.48 10.33
C MET A 598 92.32 80.76 10.36
N GLY A 599 92.23 79.66 11.11
CA GLY A 599 91.00 78.89 11.31
C GLY A 599 90.83 77.68 10.39
N TYR A 600 91.63 77.60 9.31
CA TYR A 600 91.81 76.42 8.47
C TYR A 600 93.23 76.38 7.93
N ASP A 601 93.80 75.19 7.73
CA ASP A 601 95.18 75.02 7.25
C ASP A 601 95.23 75.26 5.74
N CYS A 602 95.58 76.48 5.36
CA CYS A 602 95.70 76.93 3.97
C CYS A 602 97.04 77.67 3.82
N ALA A 603 97.96 77.08 3.04
CA ALA A 603 99.30 77.62 2.84
C ALA A 603 99.39 78.68 1.73
N ASP A 604 98.45 78.66 0.78
CA ASP A 604 98.46 79.50 -0.43
C ASP A 604 97.41 80.63 -0.39
N LEU A 605 97.55 81.59 -1.32
CA LEU A 605 96.58 82.69 -1.55
C LEU A 605 95.16 82.16 -1.84
N LEU A 606 95.08 80.98 -2.49
CA LEU A 606 93.83 80.25 -2.69
C LEU A 606 93.65 79.24 -1.56
N CYS A 607 92.69 79.47 -0.68
CA CYS A 607 92.31 78.50 0.35
C CYS A 607 91.25 77.56 -0.20
N ASN A 608 91.61 76.28 -0.38
CA ASN A 608 90.71 75.24 -0.85
C ASN A 608 90.26 74.35 0.31
N ILE A 609 89.01 74.53 0.73
CA ILE A 609 88.37 73.69 1.72
C ILE A 609 87.76 72.50 1.00
N THR A 610 88.38 71.33 1.13
CA THR A 610 88.00 70.12 0.38
C THR A 610 86.71 69.47 0.86
N SER A 611 86.34 69.66 2.13
CA SER A 611 85.11 69.10 2.71
C SER A 611 84.67 69.85 3.97
N ILE A 612 83.49 70.47 3.91
CA ILE A 612 82.86 71.13 5.05
C ILE A 612 82.22 70.08 5.97
N SER A 613 82.86 69.77 7.10
CA SER A 613 82.36 68.79 8.07
C SER A 613 81.97 69.40 9.43
N LYS A 614 82.27 70.68 9.64
CA LYS A 614 82.00 71.46 10.86
C LYS A 614 81.91 72.96 10.50
N PRO A 615 81.41 73.83 11.39
CA PRO A 615 81.49 75.27 11.19
C PRO A 615 82.96 75.71 11.08
N ILE A 616 83.25 76.60 10.14
CA ILE A 616 84.61 77.12 9.91
C ILE A 616 84.55 78.63 9.96
N ASN A 617 85.38 79.22 10.82
CA ASN A 617 85.63 80.65 10.85
C ASN A 617 87.01 80.85 10.24
N LEU A 618 87.05 81.36 9.01
CA LEU A 618 88.26 81.60 8.25
C LEU A 618 88.61 83.09 8.32
N GLU A 619 89.82 83.41 8.74
CA GLU A 619 90.29 84.80 8.82
C GLU A 619 91.48 84.99 7.88
N ALA A 620 91.34 85.88 6.90
CA ALA A 620 92.43 86.33 6.06
C ALA A 620 93.24 87.38 6.81
N ARG A 621 94.47 87.06 7.18
CA ARG A 621 95.34 87.99 7.90
C ARG A 621 96.17 88.80 6.93
N TYR A 622 96.24 90.09 7.22
CA TYR A 622 97.04 91.03 6.48
C TYR A 622 97.97 91.79 7.41
N ARG A 623 99.17 92.02 6.93
CA ARG A 623 100.16 92.92 7.52
C ARG A 623 99.99 94.29 6.89
N PHE A 624 99.97 95.32 7.72
CA PHE A 624 99.98 96.70 7.26
C PHE A 624 101.40 97.13 6.89
N GLU A 625 101.56 97.74 5.73
CA GLU A 625 102.83 98.27 5.23
C GLU A 625 102.67 99.73 4.78
N TRP A 626 103.61 100.58 5.16
CA TRP A 626 103.73 101.96 4.68
C TRP A 626 104.82 102.06 3.64
N LEU A 627 104.60 102.89 2.63
CA LEU A 627 105.66 103.27 1.70
C LEU A 627 106.56 104.30 2.38
N ALA A 628 107.74 103.87 2.81
CA ALA A 628 108.74 104.78 3.33
C ALA A 628 109.69 105.20 2.21
N LYS A 629 109.92 106.50 2.12
CA LYS A 629 110.97 107.06 1.29
C LYS A 629 112.13 107.43 2.21
N ILE A 630 113.29 106.81 1.96
CA ILE A 630 114.48 106.99 2.79
C ILE A 630 115.47 107.84 2.03
N HIS A 631 115.75 109.01 2.59
CA HIS A 631 116.77 109.94 2.12
C HIS A 631 117.89 110.00 3.14
N THR A 632 119.12 109.71 2.71
CA THR A 632 120.31 109.96 3.53
C THR A 632 120.81 111.36 3.29
N ILE A 633 120.79 112.17 4.34
CA ILE A 633 121.31 113.54 4.33
C ILE A 633 122.56 113.62 5.21
N GLY A 634 123.54 114.41 4.77
CA GLY A 634 124.72 114.76 5.55
C GLY A 634 124.38 115.70 6.70
N TYR A 635 125.33 115.95 7.60
CA TYR A 635 125.17 116.94 8.69
C TYR A 635 124.93 118.38 8.17
N ASP A 636 125.24 118.64 6.91
CA ASP A 636 125.01 119.88 6.16
C ASP A 636 123.62 119.96 5.51
N GLY A 637 122.84 118.88 5.54
CA GLY A 637 121.53 118.79 4.92
C GLY A 637 121.53 118.39 3.44
N GLU A 638 122.70 118.14 2.83
CA GLU A 638 122.81 117.71 1.43
C GLU A 638 122.65 116.19 1.26
N PRO A 639 122.09 115.68 0.14
CA PRO A 639 121.93 114.24 -0.09
C PRO A 639 123.29 113.52 -0.21
N VAL A 640 123.45 112.41 0.50
CA VAL A 640 124.65 111.57 0.41
C VAL A 640 124.39 110.44 -0.57
N GLU A 641 125.15 110.36 -1.67
CA GLU A 641 125.06 109.27 -2.65
C GLU A 641 126.03 108.10 -2.32
N GLY A 642 125.62 106.87 -2.64
CA GLY A 642 126.44 105.65 -2.49
C GLY A 642 126.40 104.96 -1.13
N VAL A 643 125.55 105.39 -0.19
CA VAL A 643 125.34 104.75 1.12
C VAL A 643 124.49 103.49 0.98
N ASN A 644 124.99 102.38 1.52
CA ASN A 644 124.22 101.14 1.70
C ASN A 644 123.62 101.13 3.12
N LEU A 645 122.30 101.20 3.19
CA LEU A 645 121.54 101.11 4.42
C LEU A 645 121.01 99.69 4.58
N VAL A 646 120.85 99.25 5.83
CA VAL A 646 120.09 98.05 6.16
C VAL A 646 118.98 98.48 7.10
N LEU A 647 117.74 98.47 6.60
CA LEU A 647 116.58 98.63 7.45
C LEU A 647 116.25 97.27 8.05
N LYS A 648 116.16 97.19 9.38
CA LYS A 648 115.65 96.01 10.07
C LYS A 648 114.24 96.29 10.56
N CYS A 649 113.28 95.48 10.13
CA CYS A 649 111.89 95.50 10.59
C CYS A 649 111.59 94.12 11.15
N GLY A 650 111.55 93.96 12.48
CA GLY A 650 111.44 92.64 13.10
C GLY A 650 112.63 91.73 12.76
N GLU A 651 112.33 90.52 12.25
CA GLU A 651 113.35 89.55 11.80
C GLU A 651 113.83 89.77 10.36
N ASP A 652 113.14 90.59 9.56
CA ASP A 652 113.52 90.86 8.18
C ASP A 652 114.55 92.00 8.10
N SER A 653 115.44 91.90 7.11
CA SER A 653 116.41 92.95 6.80
C SER A 653 116.38 93.30 5.32
N ILE A 654 116.18 94.58 5.03
CA ILE A 654 116.10 95.11 3.66
C ILE A 654 117.34 95.97 3.41
N LYS A 655 118.10 95.64 2.38
CA LYS A 655 119.23 96.46 1.91
C LYS A 655 118.69 97.56 1.00
N LEU A 656 119.06 98.80 1.28
CA LEU A 656 118.57 99.99 0.57
C LEU A 656 119.74 100.88 0.16
N GLY A 657 119.59 101.57 -0.96
CA GLY A 657 120.49 102.63 -1.38
C GLY A 657 120.13 103.97 -0.74
N SER A 658 120.89 105.00 -1.09
CA SER A 658 120.88 106.33 -0.46
C SER A 658 119.62 107.17 -0.74
N ASP A 659 118.92 106.83 -1.82
CA ASP A 659 117.57 107.31 -2.11
C ASP A 659 116.72 106.11 -2.57
N SER A 660 116.01 105.50 -1.62
CA SER A 660 115.22 104.29 -1.88
C SER A 660 113.80 104.46 -1.37
N THR A 661 112.86 103.93 -2.15
CA THR A 661 111.47 103.78 -1.72
C THR A 661 111.24 102.31 -1.44
N THR A 662 110.86 101.96 -0.21
CA THR A 662 110.55 100.59 0.17
C THR A 662 109.31 100.54 1.04
N TRP A 663 108.65 99.39 1.04
CA TRP A 663 107.59 99.11 1.99
C TRP A 663 108.20 98.70 3.32
N ILE A 664 107.73 99.33 4.39
CA ILE A 664 108.11 99.02 5.78
C ILE A 664 106.86 98.63 6.55
N TYR A 665 107.01 97.78 7.55
CA TYR A 665 105.92 97.38 8.44
C TYR A 665 106.35 97.52 9.89
N GLU A 666 105.36 97.57 10.77
CA GLU A 666 105.56 97.43 12.20
C GLU A 666 105.77 95.95 12.54
N GLY A 667 106.97 95.62 13.04
CA GLY A 667 107.40 94.25 13.33
C GLY A 667 107.02 93.76 14.71
#